data_AF-A0A3A6UPI2-F1
#
_entry.id   AF-A0A3A6UPI2-F1
#
_cell.length_a   1.000
_cell.length_b   1.000
_cell.length_c   1.000
_cell.angle_alpha   90.00
_cell.angle_beta   90.00
_cell.angle_gamma   90.00
#
_symmetry.space_group_name_H-M   'P 1'
#
loop_
_entity.id
_entity.type
_entity.pdbx_description
1 polymer ?
#
loop_
_entity_poly.entity_id
_entity_poly.type
_entity_poly.pdbx_seq_one_letter_code
_entity_poly.pdbx_strand_id
1 'polypeptide(L)'
;MSTSEKDVREQKVKTVTLSFLGTGQHREKVHHILTSFHNTISEVNKDNPTVAMRMFDGPGSEPKSGDSKDPIPGTYIYNPKDNSKILISPVISQTITNAIQKLTGNLAGEGIEHLLFEAVLYLNDIIEKNGGKLPDTVNLHGFSRGADTCMRMANLLYQLYPDIKVNLFLIDQVPGPGKRDDPHSYTVPPNVEHFESTLMLHEYRPGFDPQHSGRYVIADPEKTKVVVKPYYGEHNTGNRVTEDPNTNHTAILLHDDMNRFCRETGSLPSVGISPPIIARVGDKKEEVRTHSELSPEKRFELLCGMKENEWGYAKLTKKYHERSILSKREDYVQDSRLFVNQEHRELFKQLYPKSFNWFFERNHGGQTKKEEVITELNSLSEDPRYEHFFSSLAKHFQINENNIAGTLPEPSGIDRDEKRSFGQPPVRDRLSYLQHSLTSIANYYHYHCDEKSSTNESVKNLLLERVKESRTKPDSEAIKHLEQTMDEVRQTLESKNEKGFLWQQINHISPNARQYCEQVKAALREHLEHNQVLSDTQKEEIRKAMDRMDNIVNDGSKDSQQKYREIRREVIELNAKATTPEDDNQLTRSHFQKAYFELSGDTQKTLNLESLSQTLNQLSKAHYGETNMTDKITQRLDGYKNRNWFWNSVREVLNFFNIPIPKLHSEVKEQIADKLKERLVDLKEKGMGNDVNAITRELGKAREDLIEHYKKTSKLEMGELDKIINKSMEELLVARKVTKDLVHEEVSQVKLN
;
A
#
# COMPACT_ATOMS: atom_id res chain seq x y z
N MET A 1 -3.77 -38.16 42.04
CA MET A 1 -3.19 -36.82 42.26
C MET A 1 -3.25 -36.10 40.93
N SER A 2 -4.24 -35.20 40.82
CA SER A 2 -4.56 -34.42 39.62
C SER A 2 -3.56 -33.26 39.50
N THR A 3 -2.78 -33.24 38.44
CA THR A 3 -1.95 -32.09 38.08
C THR A 3 -2.84 -31.00 37.49
N SER A 4 -2.94 -29.90 38.23
CA SER A 4 -3.64 -28.68 37.87
C SER A 4 -3.29 -28.20 36.46
N GLU A 5 -4.30 -28.12 35.59
CA GLU A 5 -4.31 -27.23 34.43
C GLU A 5 -4.04 -25.81 34.93
N LYS A 6 -2.85 -25.29 34.67
CA LYS A 6 -2.59 -23.85 34.82
C LYS A 6 -3.36 -23.16 33.70
N ASP A 7 -4.31 -22.31 34.08
CA ASP A 7 -4.94 -21.29 33.24
C ASP A 7 -3.88 -20.56 32.38
N VAL A 8 -3.69 -21.00 31.14
CA VAL A 8 -2.96 -20.22 30.14
C VAL A 8 -3.94 -19.14 29.69
N ARG A 9 -3.89 -17.96 30.31
CA ARG A 9 -4.64 -16.79 29.84
C ARG A 9 -4.31 -16.56 28.35
N GLU A 10 -5.31 -16.69 27.48
CA GLU A 10 -5.24 -16.39 26.04
C GLU A 10 -4.59 -15.01 25.85
N GLN A 11 -3.50 -14.94 25.08
CA GLN A 11 -2.87 -13.65 24.78
C GLN A 11 -3.77 -12.81 23.87
N LYS A 12 -3.58 -11.49 23.90
CA LYS A 12 -4.40 -10.53 23.14
C LYS A 12 -3.53 -9.56 22.35
N VAL A 13 -2.46 -10.07 21.74
CA VAL A 13 -1.55 -9.24 20.92
C VAL A 13 -2.29 -8.80 19.67
N LYS A 14 -2.46 -7.48 19.50
CA LYS A 14 -3.11 -6.85 18.34
C LYS A 14 -2.09 -6.23 17.39
N THR A 15 -0.99 -5.70 17.92
CA THR A 15 0.04 -5.02 17.13
C THR A 15 1.39 -5.69 17.34
N VAL A 16 2.10 -5.96 16.24
CA VAL A 16 3.48 -6.49 16.28
C VAL A 16 4.41 -5.51 15.58
N THR A 17 5.50 -5.09 16.23
CA THR A 17 6.47 -4.15 15.65
C THR A 17 7.85 -4.79 15.49
N LEU A 18 8.35 -4.88 14.26
CA LEU A 18 9.62 -5.49 13.92
C LEU A 18 10.60 -4.41 13.43
N SER A 19 11.81 -4.37 13.98
CA SER A 19 12.85 -3.41 13.60
C SER A 19 14.09 -4.12 13.06
N PHE A 20 14.53 -3.76 11.86
CA PHE A 20 15.65 -4.37 11.15
C PHE A 20 16.79 -3.36 10.97
N LEU A 21 17.95 -3.64 11.59
CA LEU A 21 19.14 -2.80 11.45
C LEU A 21 19.79 -2.92 10.06
N GLY A 22 20.63 -1.94 9.72
CA GLY A 22 21.31 -1.89 8.42
C GLY A 22 22.53 -2.80 8.32
N THR A 23 23.10 -2.91 7.13
CA THR A 23 24.25 -3.79 6.85
C THR A 23 25.40 -3.58 7.85
N GLY A 24 25.89 -4.67 8.44
CA GLY A 24 26.98 -4.65 9.43
C GLY A 24 26.61 -4.04 10.79
N GLN A 25 25.36 -3.65 11.03
CA GLN A 25 24.94 -3.05 12.28
C GLN A 25 24.37 -4.08 13.26
N HIS A 26 25.09 -4.28 14.36
CA HIS A 26 24.68 -5.13 15.47
C HIS A 26 24.18 -4.30 16.65
N ARG A 27 23.11 -4.72 17.33
CA ARG A 27 22.49 -4.02 18.48
C ARG A 27 23.46 -3.71 19.62
N GLU A 28 24.51 -4.51 19.78
CA GLU A 28 25.52 -4.30 20.83
C GLU A 28 26.52 -3.19 20.49
N LYS A 29 26.70 -2.89 19.19
CA LYS A 29 27.71 -1.95 18.68
C LYS A 29 27.07 -0.64 18.21
N VAL A 30 25.78 -0.67 17.89
CA VAL A 30 25.07 0.42 17.24
C VAL A 30 23.92 0.92 18.11
N HIS A 31 23.78 2.24 18.12
CA HIS A 31 22.69 2.96 18.75
C HIS A 31 22.40 4.18 17.87
N HIS A 32 21.14 4.34 17.47
CA HIS A 32 20.62 5.41 16.61
C HIS A 32 19.07 5.36 16.61
N ILE A 33 18.41 6.07 15.70
CA ILE A 33 16.94 6.17 15.61
C ILE A 33 16.20 4.82 15.79
N LEU A 34 16.49 3.79 15.00
CA LEU A 34 15.77 2.50 15.12
C LEU A 34 15.86 1.85 16.51
N THR A 35 17.05 1.80 17.11
CA THR A 35 17.23 1.23 18.46
C THR A 35 16.60 2.11 19.53
N SER A 36 16.66 3.44 19.37
CA SER A 36 16.00 4.39 20.27
C SER A 36 14.49 4.15 20.29
N PHE A 37 13.87 4.10 19.11
CA PHE A 37 12.45 3.81 18.96
C PHE A 37 12.07 2.43 19.50
N HIS A 38 12.81 1.37 19.15
CA HIS A 38 12.53 0.03 19.66
C HIS A 38 12.57 -0.01 21.20
N ASN A 39 13.58 0.61 21.82
CA ASN A 39 13.72 0.63 23.27
C ASN A 39 12.57 1.40 23.94
N THR A 40 12.21 2.57 23.39
CA THR A 40 11.07 3.34 23.91
C THR A 40 9.74 2.61 23.70
N ILE A 41 9.52 1.97 22.54
CA ILE A 41 8.33 1.15 22.29
C ILE A 41 8.23 0.02 23.31
N SER A 42 9.34 -0.67 23.58
CA SER A 42 9.42 -1.74 24.59
C SER A 42 9.09 -1.23 26.00
N GLU A 43 9.67 -0.10 26.41
CA GLU A 43 9.46 0.46 27.75
C GLU A 43 8.04 0.99 27.94
N VAL A 44 7.50 1.71 26.95
CA VAL A 44 6.13 2.26 26.98
C VAL A 44 5.07 1.16 27.03
N ASN A 45 5.34 0.01 26.40
CA ASN A 45 4.40 -1.11 26.33
C ASN A 45 4.74 -2.27 27.27
N LYS A 46 5.65 -2.10 28.24
CA LYS A 46 6.06 -3.20 29.15
C LYS A 46 4.88 -3.83 29.91
N ASP A 47 3.86 -3.02 30.21
CA ASP A 47 2.63 -3.42 30.90
C ASP A 47 1.43 -3.57 29.94
N ASN A 48 1.65 -3.41 28.63
CA ASN A 48 0.61 -3.50 27.60
C ASN A 48 0.73 -4.82 26.81
N PRO A 49 -0.04 -5.87 27.17
CA PRO A 49 0.06 -7.18 26.52
C PRO A 49 -0.53 -7.20 25.10
N THR A 50 -1.07 -6.08 24.60
CA THR A 50 -1.64 -5.99 23.25
C THR A 50 -0.62 -5.61 22.18
N VAL A 51 0.60 -5.24 22.58
CA VAL A 51 1.68 -4.88 21.67
C VAL A 51 2.88 -5.79 21.91
N ALA A 52 3.40 -6.40 20.84
CA ALA A 52 4.64 -7.16 20.87
C ALA A 52 5.67 -6.49 19.95
N MET A 53 6.95 -6.55 20.31
CA MET A 53 8.02 -5.95 19.50
C MET A 53 9.26 -6.85 19.43
N ARG A 54 10.03 -6.74 18.35
CA ARG A 54 11.26 -7.51 18.16
C ARG A 54 12.30 -6.74 17.34
N MET A 55 13.56 -6.78 17.80
CA MET A 55 14.74 -6.26 17.11
C MET A 55 15.46 -7.37 16.34
N PHE A 56 15.92 -7.05 15.14
CA PHE A 56 16.71 -7.91 14.27
C PHE A 56 18.01 -7.19 13.90
N ASP A 57 19.13 -7.89 14.06
CA ASP A 57 20.45 -7.36 13.69
C ASP A 57 20.62 -7.37 12.17
N GLY A 58 21.49 -6.48 11.70
CA GLY A 58 21.64 -6.25 10.27
C GLY A 58 22.38 -7.38 9.55
N PRO A 59 22.09 -7.63 8.27
CA PRO A 59 22.84 -8.58 7.45
C PRO A 59 24.35 -8.30 7.50
N GLY A 60 25.16 -9.35 7.69
CA GLY A 60 26.61 -9.26 7.83
C GLY A 60 27.12 -8.62 9.13
N SER A 61 26.24 -8.38 10.11
CA SER A 61 26.65 -7.90 11.44
C SER A 61 27.06 -9.03 12.37
N GLU A 62 27.83 -8.69 13.41
CA GLU A 62 28.30 -9.66 14.41
C GLU A 62 28.30 -9.04 15.82
N PRO A 63 28.10 -9.86 16.87
CA PRO A 63 28.16 -9.41 18.27
C PRO A 63 29.57 -8.96 18.68
N LYS A 64 29.70 -8.42 19.91
CA LYS A 64 31.01 -8.12 20.50
C LYS A 64 31.79 -9.39 20.88
N SER A 65 31.07 -10.47 21.19
CA SER A 65 31.64 -11.77 21.59
C SER A 65 30.81 -12.91 21.01
N GLY A 66 31.45 -14.06 20.75
CA GLY A 66 30.79 -15.29 20.32
C GLY A 66 29.83 -15.89 21.37
N ASP A 67 29.92 -15.46 22.63
CA ASP A 67 29.02 -15.87 23.72
C ASP A 67 27.70 -15.09 23.75
N SER A 68 27.47 -14.18 22.79
CA SER A 68 26.25 -13.39 22.74
C SER A 68 25.01 -14.25 22.48
N LYS A 69 23.89 -13.83 23.06
CA LYS A 69 22.56 -14.39 22.79
C LYS A 69 22.01 -13.98 21.42
N ASP A 70 22.65 -13.04 20.75
CA ASP A 70 22.31 -12.55 19.42
C ASP A 70 23.47 -12.84 18.45
N PRO A 71 23.55 -14.05 17.85
CA PRO A 71 24.59 -14.41 16.90
C PRO A 71 24.40 -13.72 15.54
N ILE A 72 25.39 -13.91 14.65
CA ILE A 72 25.39 -13.41 13.28
C ILE A 72 24.14 -13.92 12.51
N PRO A 73 23.36 -13.04 11.85
CA PRO A 73 22.27 -13.46 10.97
C PRO A 73 22.70 -14.52 9.95
N GLY A 74 21.94 -15.62 9.86
CA GLY A 74 22.28 -16.77 9.02
C GLY A 74 23.00 -17.92 9.75
N THR A 75 23.53 -17.67 10.95
CA THR A 75 24.27 -18.68 11.75
C THR A 75 23.46 -19.31 12.88
N TYR A 76 22.18 -18.97 12.97
CA TYR A 76 21.27 -19.50 13.98
C TYR A 76 19.89 -19.85 13.42
N ILE A 77 19.14 -20.61 14.23
CA ILE A 77 17.68 -20.81 14.11
C ILE A 77 17.01 -20.32 15.39
N TYR A 78 15.86 -19.66 15.27
CA TYR A 78 15.12 -19.10 16.41
C TYR A 78 14.15 -20.12 17.00
N ASN A 79 14.17 -20.27 18.33
CA ASN A 79 13.21 -21.07 19.07
C ASN A 79 12.18 -20.17 19.77
N PRO A 80 10.92 -20.10 19.29
CA PRO A 80 9.89 -19.27 19.90
C PRO A 80 9.43 -19.74 21.29
N LYS A 81 9.66 -21.01 21.65
CA LYS A 81 9.21 -21.59 22.92
C LYS A 81 9.87 -20.93 24.13
N ASP A 82 11.16 -20.67 24.02
CA ASP A 82 12.01 -20.10 25.08
C ASP A 82 12.68 -18.78 24.67
N ASN A 83 12.35 -18.27 23.48
CA ASN A 83 12.90 -17.04 22.90
C ASN A 83 14.44 -17.09 22.78
N SER A 84 15.00 -18.24 22.39
CA SER A 84 16.44 -18.45 22.21
C SER A 84 16.86 -18.51 20.74
N LYS A 85 18.13 -18.20 20.46
CA LYS A 85 18.76 -18.38 19.15
C LYS A 85 19.77 -19.51 19.25
N ILE A 86 19.54 -20.60 18.51
CA ILE A 86 20.35 -21.82 18.54
C ILE A 86 21.34 -21.77 17.38
N LEU A 87 22.64 -21.92 17.64
CA LEU A 87 23.66 -21.98 16.61
C LEU A 87 23.46 -23.18 15.69
N ILE A 88 23.65 -22.98 14.38
CA ILE A 88 23.46 -24.02 13.37
C ILE A 88 24.70 -24.20 12.50
N SER A 89 24.84 -25.38 11.91
CA SER A 89 25.90 -25.63 10.94
C SER A 89 25.61 -24.94 9.60
N PRO A 90 26.65 -24.66 8.78
CA PRO A 90 26.46 -24.07 7.44
C PRO A 90 25.53 -24.87 6.51
N VAL A 91 25.50 -26.20 6.65
CA VAL A 91 24.63 -27.08 5.86
C VAL A 91 23.15 -26.84 6.18
N ILE A 92 22.82 -26.72 7.47
CA ILE A 92 21.46 -26.36 7.90
C ILE A 92 21.12 -24.93 7.47
N SER A 93 22.08 -24.00 7.54
CA SER A 93 21.90 -22.64 7.07
C SER A 93 21.51 -22.58 5.58
N GLN A 94 22.26 -23.28 4.73
CA GLN A 94 21.91 -23.37 3.30
C GLN A 94 20.55 -24.04 3.08
N THR A 95 20.17 -25.01 3.93
CA THR A 95 18.88 -25.70 3.83
C THR A 95 17.71 -24.75 4.12
N ILE A 96 17.82 -23.95 5.18
CA ILE A 96 16.84 -22.90 5.52
C ILE A 96 16.78 -21.85 4.41
N THR A 97 17.93 -21.40 3.92
CA THR A 97 18.03 -20.44 2.80
C THR A 97 17.28 -20.94 1.57
N ASN A 98 17.52 -22.20 1.16
CA ASN A 98 16.84 -22.80 0.01
C ASN A 98 15.33 -22.95 0.22
N ALA A 99 14.88 -23.27 1.45
CA ALA A 99 13.45 -23.39 1.75
C ALA A 99 12.73 -22.04 1.63
N ILE A 100 13.32 -20.98 2.17
CA ILE A 100 12.77 -19.61 2.05
C ILE A 100 12.82 -19.15 0.60
N GLN A 101 13.89 -19.40 -0.15
CA GLN A 101 13.97 -19.07 -1.57
C GLN A 101 12.86 -19.74 -2.38
N LYS A 102 12.57 -21.03 -2.13
CA LYS A 102 11.46 -21.72 -2.78
C LYS A 102 10.10 -21.10 -2.44
N LEU A 103 9.95 -20.58 -1.21
CA LEU A 103 8.73 -19.91 -0.78
C LEU A 103 8.58 -18.53 -1.44
N THR A 104 9.63 -17.71 -1.46
CA THR A 104 9.59 -16.32 -1.95
C THR A 104 9.82 -16.19 -3.46
N GLY A 105 10.29 -17.25 -4.11
CA GLY A 105 10.68 -17.25 -5.52
C GLY A 105 11.99 -16.50 -5.83
N ASN A 106 12.63 -15.87 -4.85
CA ASN A 106 13.78 -14.99 -5.05
C ASN A 106 14.84 -15.20 -3.96
N LEU A 107 16.12 -15.20 -4.34
CA LEU A 107 17.25 -15.30 -3.41
C LEU A 107 17.77 -13.89 -3.08
N ALA A 108 17.61 -13.45 -1.84
CA ALA A 108 18.19 -12.20 -1.34
C ALA A 108 19.66 -12.39 -0.95
N GLY A 109 19.96 -13.42 -0.14
CA GLY A 109 21.31 -13.69 0.40
C GLY A 109 21.66 -12.90 1.66
N GLU A 110 22.94 -12.91 2.05
CA GLU A 110 23.49 -12.15 3.21
C GLU A 110 22.86 -12.52 4.58
N GLY A 111 22.15 -13.65 4.66
CA GLY A 111 21.43 -14.09 5.87
C GLY A 111 20.01 -13.52 6.00
N ILE A 112 19.51 -12.79 4.98
CA ILE A 112 18.16 -12.20 4.99
C ILE A 112 17.07 -13.27 5.08
N GLU A 113 17.23 -14.41 4.39
CA GLU A 113 16.28 -15.53 4.45
C GLU A 113 16.07 -16.02 5.88
N HIS A 114 17.12 -15.99 6.72
CA HIS A 114 17.02 -16.38 8.12
C HIS A 114 16.30 -15.34 8.97
N LEU A 115 16.46 -14.05 8.68
CA LEU A 115 15.72 -12.99 9.35
C LEU A 115 14.21 -13.10 9.04
N LEU A 116 13.87 -13.40 7.77
CA LEU A 116 12.49 -13.70 7.37
C LEU A 116 11.96 -14.94 8.10
N PHE A 117 12.76 -16.02 8.17
CA PHE A 117 12.37 -17.25 8.84
C PHE A 117 12.11 -17.04 10.35
N GLU A 118 13.00 -16.32 11.04
CA GLU A 118 12.80 -15.94 12.45
C GLU A 118 11.53 -15.11 12.64
N ALA A 119 11.29 -14.11 11.79
CA ALA A 119 10.12 -13.25 11.89
C ALA A 119 8.81 -14.02 11.68
N VAL A 120 8.78 -14.97 10.73
CA VAL A 120 7.62 -15.84 10.48
C VAL A 120 7.38 -16.82 11.63
N LEU A 121 8.44 -17.42 12.21
CA LEU A 121 8.33 -18.26 13.41
C LEU A 121 7.79 -17.47 14.61
N TYR A 122 8.30 -16.25 14.80
CA TYR A 122 7.84 -15.35 15.86
C TYR A 122 6.36 -14.97 15.69
N LEU A 123 5.95 -14.60 14.48
CA LEU A 123 4.55 -14.26 14.20
C LEU A 123 3.61 -15.46 14.38
N ASN A 124 4.02 -16.66 13.93
CA ASN A 124 3.21 -17.87 14.11
C ASN A 124 2.98 -18.19 15.59
N ASP A 125 4.04 -18.08 16.42
CA ASP A 125 3.94 -18.28 17.87
C ASP A 125 2.98 -17.27 18.53
N ILE A 126 3.00 -16.00 18.11
CA ILE A 126 2.01 -15.00 18.55
C ILE A 126 0.58 -15.42 18.15
N ILE A 127 0.37 -15.84 16.92
CA ILE A 127 -0.95 -16.26 16.42
C ILE A 127 -1.48 -17.45 17.23
N GLU A 128 -0.63 -18.44 17.52
CA GLU A 128 -1.00 -19.60 18.34
C GLU A 128 -1.31 -19.20 19.79
N LYS A 129 -0.50 -18.32 20.39
CA LYS A 129 -0.75 -17.77 21.74
C LYS A 129 -2.03 -16.91 21.83
N ASN A 130 -2.45 -16.31 20.71
CA ASN A 130 -3.73 -15.61 20.54
C ASN A 130 -4.92 -16.57 20.26
N GLY A 131 -4.76 -17.88 20.45
CA GLY A 131 -5.82 -18.86 20.19
C GLY A 131 -6.08 -19.07 18.69
N GLY A 132 -5.06 -18.89 17.84
CA GLY A 132 -5.17 -18.99 16.39
C GLY A 132 -5.89 -17.78 15.76
N LYS A 133 -5.75 -16.60 16.35
CA LYS A 133 -6.24 -15.31 15.82
C LYS A 133 -5.06 -14.45 15.37
N LEU A 134 -5.20 -13.86 14.18
CA LEU A 134 -4.20 -12.96 13.62
C LEU A 134 -4.11 -11.67 14.46
N PRO A 135 -2.92 -11.06 14.60
CA PRO A 135 -2.84 -9.65 15.01
C PRO A 135 -3.49 -8.77 13.94
N ASP A 136 -3.99 -7.61 14.35
CA ASP A 136 -4.58 -6.63 13.45
C ASP A 136 -3.50 -6.00 12.56
N THR A 137 -2.27 -5.83 13.08
CA THR A 137 -1.23 -5.03 12.42
C THR A 137 0.19 -5.55 12.68
N VAL A 138 1.03 -5.52 11.64
CA VAL A 138 2.48 -5.70 11.71
C VAL A 138 3.18 -4.44 11.19
N ASN A 139 4.00 -3.80 12.02
CA ASN A 139 4.79 -2.62 11.68
C ASN A 139 6.23 -3.03 11.40
N LEU A 140 6.80 -2.54 10.29
CA LEU A 140 8.12 -2.91 9.81
C LEU A 140 8.99 -1.65 9.68
N HIS A 141 9.99 -1.52 10.55
CA HIS A 141 10.95 -0.41 10.55
C HIS A 141 12.30 -0.89 10.07
N GLY A 142 12.90 -0.21 9.09
CA GLY A 142 14.17 -0.67 8.53
C GLY A 142 15.08 0.45 8.08
N PHE A 143 16.39 0.17 8.12
CA PHE A 143 17.43 1.04 7.57
C PHE A 143 18.33 0.26 6.61
N SER A 144 18.74 0.83 5.48
CA SER A 144 19.68 0.20 4.54
C SER A 144 19.17 -1.17 4.05
N ARG A 145 19.97 -2.25 4.15
CA ARG A 145 19.51 -3.63 3.86
C ARG A 145 18.45 -4.14 4.84
N GLY A 146 18.36 -3.59 6.05
CA GLY A 146 17.25 -3.84 6.96
C GLY A 146 15.92 -3.37 6.37
N ALA A 147 15.90 -2.22 5.68
CA ALA A 147 14.73 -1.75 4.95
C ALA A 147 14.38 -2.65 3.74
N ASP A 148 15.39 -3.22 3.07
CA ASP A 148 15.13 -4.21 2.01
C ASP A 148 14.50 -5.49 2.57
N THR A 149 14.94 -5.90 3.76
CA THR A 149 14.32 -7.02 4.49
C THR A 149 12.87 -6.71 4.86
N CYS A 150 12.54 -5.48 5.26
CA CYS A 150 11.17 -5.05 5.51
C CYS A 150 10.27 -5.20 4.27
N MET A 151 10.72 -4.76 3.09
CA MET A 151 9.96 -4.91 1.85
C MET A 151 9.69 -6.38 1.51
N ARG A 152 10.71 -7.23 1.68
CA ARG A 152 10.59 -8.68 1.47
C ARG A 152 9.64 -9.32 2.49
N MET A 153 9.69 -8.87 3.73
CA MET A 153 8.77 -9.31 4.79
C MET A 153 7.34 -8.88 4.50
N ALA A 154 7.08 -7.67 4.00
CA ALA A 154 5.74 -7.22 3.63
C ALA A 154 5.13 -8.10 2.52
N ASN A 155 5.91 -8.42 1.49
CA ASN A 155 5.48 -9.34 0.43
C ASN A 155 5.24 -10.76 0.95
N LEU A 156 6.12 -11.26 1.82
CA LEU A 156 5.93 -12.57 2.45
C LEU A 156 4.68 -12.60 3.36
N LEU A 157 4.40 -11.52 4.09
CA LEU A 157 3.18 -11.39 4.88
C LEU A 157 1.93 -11.39 3.99
N TYR A 158 1.96 -10.71 2.84
CA TYR A 158 0.85 -10.78 1.89
C TYR A 158 0.66 -12.20 1.34
N GLN A 159 1.75 -12.90 1.07
CA GLN A 159 1.74 -14.27 0.56
C GLN A 159 1.22 -15.29 1.57
N LEU A 160 1.49 -15.13 2.87
CA LEU A 160 1.14 -16.09 3.92
C LEU A 160 -0.12 -15.70 4.71
N TYR A 161 -0.29 -14.41 5.00
CA TYR A 161 -1.28 -13.83 5.91
C TYR A 161 -1.87 -12.52 5.32
N PRO A 162 -2.60 -12.57 4.19
CA PRO A 162 -3.04 -11.38 3.47
C PRO A 162 -4.00 -10.46 4.24
N ASP A 163 -4.65 -10.97 5.30
CA ASP A 163 -5.57 -10.19 6.14
C ASP A 163 -4.86 -9.37 7.23
N ILE A 164 -3.55 -9.55 7.44
CA ILE A 164 -2.77 -8.72 8.37
C ILE A 164 -2.41 -7.40 7.68
N LYS A 165 -2.75 -6.27 8.31
CA LYS A 165 -2.36 -4.94 7.86
C LYS A 165 -0.87 -4.72 8.13
N VAL A 166 -0.16 -4.19 7.13
CA VAL A 166 1.27 -3.92 7.22
C VAL A 166 1.54 -2.43 7.10
N ASN A 167 2.47 -1.92 7.90
CA ASN A 167 2.98 -0.56 7.75
C ASN A 167 4.51 -0.60 7.63
N LEU A 168 5.07 0.23 6.76
CA LEU A 168 6.49 0.25 6.42
C LEU A 168 7.06 1.65 6.68
N PHE A 169 8.10 1.73 7.51
CA PHE A 169 8.92 2.92 7.69
C PHE A 169 10.37 2.61 7.32
N LEU A 170 10.80 3.10 6.16
CA LEU A 170 12.05 2.73 5.51
C LEU A 170 12.99 3.92 5.45
N ILE A 171 14.21 3.72 5.93
CA ILE A 171 15.29 4.71 5.89
C ILE A 171 16.35 4.23 4.90
N ASP A 172 16.46 4.94 3.78
CA ASP A 172 17.42 4.73 2.71
C ASP A 172 17.55 3.25 2.29
N GLN A 173 16.47 2.66 1.77
CA GLN A 173 16.45 1.27 1.33
C GLN A 173 17.48 1.02 0.22
N VAL A 174 18.49 0.23 0.53
CA VAL A 174 19.52 -0.20 -0.43
C VAL A 174 19.45 -1.73 -0.53
N PRO A 175 19.05 -2.30 -1.69
CA PRO A 175 19.07 -3.74 -1.95
C PRO A 175 20.48 -4.30 -2.20
N GLY A 176 20.63 -5.62 -2.05
CA GLY A 176 21.85 -6.37 -2.38
C GLY A 176 22.44 -6.02 -3.74
N PRO A 177 23.77 -6.19 -3.96
CA PRO A 177 24.33 -6.14 -5.31
C PRO A 177 23.55 -7.08 -6.24
N GLY A 178 22.96 -6.53 -7.30
CA GLY A 178 22.13 -7.29 -8.24
C GLY A 178 20.76 -7.75 -7.69
N LYS A 179 20.29 -7.22 -6.56
CA LYS A 179 19.01 -7.58 -5.92
C LYS A 179 17.93 -6.51 -6.04
N ARG A 180 18.21 -5.45 -6.80
CA ARG A 180 17.32 -4.29 -6.96
C ARG A 180 16.11 -4.59 -7.85
N ASP A 181 16.22 -5.58 -8.72
CA ASP A 181 15.14 -6.00 -9.63
C ASP A 181 14.38 -7.24 -9.10
N ASP A 182 14.63 -7.65 -7.86
CA ASP A 182 13.80 -8.66 -7.19
C ASP A 182 12.40 -8.09 -6.92
N PRO A 183 11.29 -8.73 -7.33
CA PRO A 183 9.94 -8.21 -7.11
C PRO A 183 9.62 -7.87 -5.66
N HIS A 184 10.09 -8.69 -4.72
CA HIS A 184 9.88 -8.47 -3.29
C HIS A 184 10.74 -7.33 -2.70
N SER A 185 11.65 -6.74 -3.47
CA SER A 185 12.43 -5.56 -3.09
C SER A 185 11.71 -4.24 -3.43
N TYR A 186 10.88 -4.21 -4.47
CA TYR A 186 10.25 -2.97 -4.96
C TYR A 186 8.71 -2.97 -4.95
N THR A 187 8.04 -4.12 -4.81
CA THR A 187 6.57 -4.18 -4.77
C THR A 187 6.07 -3.84 -3.38
N VAL A 188 5.17 -2.85 -3.29
CA VAL A 188 4.38 -2.55 -2.10
C VAL A 188 3.04 -3.28 -2.24
N PRO A 189 2.84 -4.41 -1.53
CA PRO A 189 1.64 -5.24 -1.67
C PRO A 189 0.38 -4.57 -1.09
N PRO A 190 -0.83 -5.03 -1.46
CA PRO A 190 -2.08 -4.34 -1.11
C PRO A 190 -2.50 -4.52 0.36
N ASN A 191 -1.79 -5.33 1.15
CA ASN A 191 -1.96 -5.37 2.61
C ASN A 191 -1.24 -4.22 3.33
N VAL A 192 -0.49 -3.37 2.61
CA VAL A 192 0.19 -2.21 3.20
C VAL A 192 -0.76 -1.01 3.30
N GLU A 193 -0.94 -0.47 4.51
CA GLU A 193 -1.76 0.72 4.75
C GLU A 193 -0.94 2.02 4.69
N HIS A 194 0.22 2.05 5.36
CA HIS A 194 1.14 3.18 5.37
C HIS A 194 2.50 2.76 4.83
N PHE A 195 2.96 3.40 3.76
CA PHE A 195 4.26 3.18 3.15
C PHE A 195 5.08 4.47 3.17
N GLU A 196 6.05 4.56 4.08
CA GLU A 196 6.97 5.69 4.18
C GLU A 196 8.40 5.26 3.86
N SER A 197 9.01 5.90 2.87
CA SER A 197 10.39 5.63 2.43
C SER A 197 11.15 6.95 2.29
N THR A 198 12.07 7.21 3.22
CA THR A 198 12.95 8.38 3.17
C THR A 198 14.24 8.04 2.44
N LEU A 199 14.66 8.87 1.48
CA LEU A 199 15.84 8.68 0.65
C LEU A 199 16.90 9.77 0.90
N MET A 200 18.17 9.40 0.96
CA MET A 200 19.28 10.34 1.16
C MET A 200 19.85 10.81 -0.19
N LEU A 201 19.78 12.11 -0.49
CA LEU A 201 20.20 12.63 -1.79
C LEU A 201 21.72 12.58 -2.02
N HIS A 202 22.52 12.75 -0.98
CA HIS A 202 23.97 12.98 -1.07
C HIS A 202 24.78 11.76 -0.62
N GLU A 203 24.22 10.56 -0.79
CA GLU A 203 24.96 9.32 -0.71
C GLU A 203 25.58 8.98 -2.08
N TYR A 204 26.90 8.80 -2.10
CA TYR A 204 27.68 8.78 -3.32
C TYR A 204 28.53 7.51 -3.50
N ARG A 205 28.41 6.50 -2.65
CA ARG A 205 29.17 5.25 -2.82
C ARG A 205 28.62 4.44 -4.00
N PRO A 206 29.49 3.85 -4.84
CA PRO A 206 29.07 2.87 -5.83
C PRO A 206 28.36 1.68 -5.17
N GLY A 207 27.28 1.19 -5.79
CA GLY A 207 26.49 0.07 -5.25
C GLY A 207 25.56 0.43 -4.09
N PHE A 208 25.47 1.71 -3.71
CA PHE A 208 24.48 2.22 -2.74
C PHE A 208 23.27 2.83 -3.45
N ASP A 209 22.90 2.38 -4.64
CA ASP A 209 21.70 2.86 -5.32
C ASP A 209 20.44 2.33 -4.63
N PRO A 210 19.50 3.20 -4.22
CA PRO A 210 18.35 2.78 -3.42
C PRO A 210 17.18 2.35 -4.32
N GLN A 211 16.15 1.75 -3.74
CA GLN A 211 14.83 1.83 -4.39
C GLN A 211 14.31 3.28 -4.36
N HIS A 212 13.39 3.62 -5.25
CA HIS A 212 12.82 4.97 -5.33
C HIS A 212 11.43 4.97 -6.00
N SER A 213 10.69 6.08 -5.99
CA SER A 213 9.29 6.16 -6.46
C SER A 213 9.11 5.72 -7.92
N GLY A 214 10.10 5.95 -8.78
CA GLY A 214 10.08 5.44 -10.16
C GLY A 214 10.20 3.91 -10.29
N ARG A 215 10.70 3.21 -9.26
CA ARG A 215 10.88 1.74 -9.24
C ARG A 215 9.88 1.03 -8.37
N TYR A 216 9.39 1.67 -7.31
CA TYR A 216 8.35 1.07 -6.47
C TYR A 216 7.09 0.80 -7.28
N VAL A 217 6.49 -0.37 -7.05
CA VAL A 217 5.21 -0.76 -7.65
C VAL A 217 4.16 -0.77 -6.54
N ILE A 218 3.21 0.16 -6.62
CA ILE A 218 2.14 0.30 -5.62
C ILE A 218 0.94 -0.52 -6.08
N ALA A 219 0.64 -1.61 -5.38
CA ALA A 219 -0.41 -2.55 -5.79
C ALA A 219 -1.83 -1.98 -5.64
N ASP A 220 -2.10 -1.22 -4.57
CA ASP A 220 -3.39 -0.56 -4.32
C ASP A 220 -3.18 0.96 -4.08
N PRO A 221 -2.96 1.74 -5.14
CA PRO A 221 -2.61 3.17 -5.04
C PRO A 221 -3.78 4.07 -4.65
N GLU A 222 -4.97 3.51 -4.48
CA GLU A 222 -6.17 4.23 -4.01
C GLU A 222 -6.36 4.08 -2.49
N LYS A 223 -5.71 3.10 -1.85
CA LYS A 223 -5.80 2.87 -0.40
C LYS A 223 -4.48 3.08 0.35
N THR A 224 -3.37 2.55 -0.18
CA THR A 224 -2.08 2.67 0.50
C THR A 224 -1.66 4.13 0.53
N LYS A 225 -1.44 4.70 1.73
CA LYS A 225 -0.85 6.03 1.88
C LYS A 225 0.64 5.94 1.55
N VAL A 226 1.09 6.71 0.57
CA VAL A 226 2.45 6.61 0.03
C VAL A 226 3.21 7.92 0.30
N VAL A 227 4.32 7.82 1.03
CA VAL A 227 5.23 8.92 1.33
C VAL A 227 6.64 8.51 0.94
N VAL A 228 7.07 8.87 -0.27
CA VAL A 228 8.46 8.68 -0.72
C VAL A 228 9.13 10.05 -0.79
N LYS A 229 10.02 10.36 0.15
CA LYS A 229 10.56 11.71 0.30
C LYS A 229 12.10 11.74 0.33
N PRO A 230 12.74 12.63 -0.45
CA PRO A 230 14.16 12.88 -0.31
C PRO A 230 14.44 13.85 0.84
N TYR A 231 15.51 13.58 1.58
CA TYR A 231 16.19 14.53 2.46
C TYR A 231 17.65 14.69 2.07
N TYR A 232 18.25 15.80 2.53
CA TYR A 232 19.66 16.07 2.33
C TYR A 232 20.52 15.24 3.30
N GLY A 233 21.80 15.04 2.95
CA GLY A 233 22.72 14.14 3.66
C GLY A 233 23.06 12.84 2.95
N GLU A 234 24.01 12.12 3.54
CA GLU A 234 24.48 10.79 3.14
C GLU A 234 23.70 9.68 3.86
N HIS A 235 24.01 8.41 3.57
CA HIS A 235 23.27 7.22 4.03
C HIS A 235 22.87 7.23 5.50
N ASN A 236 23.74 7.68 6.41
CA ASN A 236 23.49 7.62 7.85
C ASN A 236 22.90 8.92 8.43
N THR A 237 22.80 10.00 7.65
CA THR A 237 22.53 11.36 8.15
C THR A 237 21.21 11.46 8.90
N GLY A 238 20.15 10.77 8.46
CA GLY A 238 18.87 10.76 9.18
C GLY A 238 18.86 9.99 10.50
N ASN A 239 19.88 9.17 10.79
CA ASN A 239 19.80 8.22 11.91
C ASN A 239 20.21 8.83 13.26
N ARG A 240 20.98 9.92 13.24
CA ARG A 240 21.54 10.60 14.41
C ARG A 240 21.99 12.01 14.05
N VAL A 241 21.97 12.92 15.02
CA VAL A 241 22.60 14.23 14.92
C VAL A 241 24.10 14.16 15.25
N THR A 242 24.84 15.21 14.92
CA THR A 242 26.25 15.39 15.25
C THR A 242 26.49 16.76 15.90
N GLU A 243 27.74 17.08 16.19
CA GLU A 243 28.15 18.39 16.73
C GLU A 243 27.92 19.56 15.75
N ASP A 244 27.74 19.29 14.46
CA ASP A 244 27.45 20.32 13.45
C ASP A 244 25.93 20.59 13.32
N PRO A 245 25.41 21.73 13.81
CA PRO A 245 23.98 22.03 13.72
C PRO A 245 23.49 22.19 12.27
N ASN A 246 24.37 22.60 11.35
CA ASN A 246 24.01 22.89 9.96
C ASN A 246 23.51 21.64 9.22
N THR A 247 23.93 20.46 9.67
CA THR A 247 23.59 19.17 9.05
C THR A 247 22.68 18.28 9.91
N ASN A 248 22.08 18.83 10.98
CA ASN A 248 21.24 18.08 11.91
C ASN A 248 19.75 18.03 11.56
N HIS A 249 19.28 18.88 10.65
CA HIS A 249 17.87 19.02 10.28
C HIS A 249 17.23 17.69 9.85
N THR A 250 17.94 16.90 9.02
CA THR A 250 17.46 15.62 8.50
C THR A 250 17.14 14.62 9.61
N ALA A 251 18.01 14.49 10.62
CA ALA A 251 17.79 13.56 11.72
C ALA A 251 16.65 14.00 12.64
N ILE A 252 16.49 15.31 12.85
CA ILE A 252 15.40 15.87 13.66
C ILE A 252 14.04 15.62 12.97
N LEU A 253 13.93 15.93 11.68
CA LEU A 253 12.71 15.72 10.91
C LEU A 253 12.35 14.24 10.78
N LEU A 254 13.33 13.37 10.49
CA LEU A 254 13.09 11.94 10.36
C LEU A 254 12.68 11.29 11.68
N HIS A 255 13.22 11.78 12.80
CA HIS A 255 12.78 11.37 14.13
C HIS A 255 11.31 11.72 14.36
N ASP A 256 10.90 12.95 14.04
CA ASP A 256 9.50 13.38 14.17
C ASP A 256 8.57 12.59 13.24
N ASP A 257 9.01 12.28 12.02
CA ASP A 257 8.25 11.42 11.09
C ASP A 257 8.01 10.02 11.65
N MET A 258 9.07 9.39 12.17
CA MET A 258 8.96 8.06 12.76
C MET A 258 8.09 8.07 14.02
N ASN A 259 8.08 9.18 14.77
CA ASN A 259 7.24 9.38 15.94
C ASN A 259 5.76 9.50 15.56
N ARG A 260 5.41 10.31 14.55
CA ARG A 260 4.07 10.33 13.96
C ARG A 260 3.66 8.93 13.49
N PHE A 261 4.51 8.27 12.71
CA PHE A 261 4.25 6.93 12.18
C PHE A 261 3.97 5.90 13.30
N CYS A 262 4.78 5.89 14.37
CA CYS A 262 4.59 4.95 15.48
C CYS A 262 3.26 5.16 16.21
N ARG A 263 2.75 6.40 16.25
CA ARG A 263 1.47 6.74 16.89
C ARG A 263 0.29 6.39 15.99
N GLU A 264 0.39 6.64 14.70
CA GLU A 264 -0.63 6.28 13.70
C GLU A 264 -0.81 4.76 13.58
N THR A 265 0.24 3.99 13.85
CA THR A 265 0.30 2.54 13.63
C THR A 265 0.20 1.70 14.91
N GLY A 266 -0.03 2.35 16.06
CA GLY A 266 -0.25 1.67 17.34
C GLY A 266 1.01 1.10 18.01
N SER A 267 2.22 1.48 17.57
CA SER A 267 3.48 1.15 18.27
C SER A 267 3.66 2.00 19.53
N LEU A 268 3.21 3.25 19.50
CA LEU A 268 3.19 4.19 20.61
C LEU A 268 1.76 4.74 20.82
N PRO A 269 1.39 5.16 22.04
CA PRO A 269 0.12 5.82 22.30
C PRO A 269 0.06 7.19 21.62
N SER A 270 -1.16 7.71 21.38
CA SER A 270 -1.37 9.01 20.72
C SER A 270 -0.64 10.16 21.42
N VAL A 271 -0.60 10.16 22.75
CA VAL A 271 0.15 11.12 23.58
C VAL A 271 1.05 10.36 24.54
N GLY A 272 2.29 10.83 24.74
CA GLY A 272 3.24 10.21 25.66
C GLY A 272 4.68 10.60 25.35
N ILE A 273 5.63 9.98 26.06
CA ILE A 273 7.05 10.24 25.85
C ILE A 273 7.45 9.99 24.39
N SER A 274 8.39 10.80 23.92
CA SER A 274 9.03 10.61 22.61
C SER A 274 10.34 9.85 22.80
N PRO A 275 10.72 8.94 21.89
CA PRO A 275 12.06 8.37 21.91
C PRO A 275 13.11 9.48 21.83
N PRO A 276 14.26 9.40 22.52
CA PRO A 276 15.29 10.42 22.40
C PRO A 276 15.94 10.42 21.01
N ILE A 277 16.33 11.61 20.53
CA ILE A 277 17.25 11.72 19.39
C ILE A 277 18.63 11.25 19.87
N ILE A 278 19.35 10.53 19.02
CA ILE A 278 20.74 10.14 19.32
C ILE A 278 21.69 11.15 18.70
N ALA A 279 22.66 11.63 19.48
CA ALA A 279 23.74 12.50 19.06
C ALA A 279 25.07 11.75 19.06
N ARG A 280 25.89 11.93 18.01
CA ARG A 280 27.29 11.49 18.01
C ARG A 280 28.19 12.68 18.34
N VAL A 281 28.82 12.63 19.50
CA VAL A 281 29.74 13.66 20.02
C VAL A 281 31.11 13.00 20.22
N GLY A 282 32.08 13.34 19.37
CA GLY A 282 33.30 12.53 19.21
C GLY A 282 32.97 11.05 18.96
N ASP A 283 33.55 10.17 19.79
CA ASP A 283 33.31 8.71 19.73
C ASP A 283 32.10 8.23 20.55
N LYS A 284 31.46 9.13 21.31
CA LYS A 284 30.32 8.79 22.18
C LYS A 284 28.99 8.97 21.45
N LYS A 285 27.98 8.28 21.98
CA LYS A 285 26.58 8.42 21.58
C LYS A 285 25.76 8.87 22.78
N GLU A 286 25.07 9.98 22.64
CA GLU A 286 24.31 10.62 23.73
C GLU A 286 22.83 10.72 23.34
N GLU A 287 21.95 10.69 24.34
CA GLU A 287 20.51 10.82 24.17
C GLU A 287 20.10 12.28 24.38
N VAL A 288 19.47 12.87 23.36
CA VAL A 288 18.89 14.22 23.39
C VAL A 288 17.39 14.09 23.55
N ARG A 289 16.85 14.63 24.65
CA ARG A 289 15.40 14.63 24.90
C ARG A 289 14.67 15.43 23.83
N THR A 290 13.53 14.90 23.41
CA THR A 290 12.67 15.51 22.40
C THR A 290 11.22 15.62 22.88
N HIS A 291 10.45 16.45 22.19
CA HIS A 291 9.01 16.49 22.35
C HIS A 291 8.35 15.48 21.42
N SER A 292 7.08 15.17 21.69
CA SER A 292 6.33 14.14 20.99
C SER A 292 5.76 14.57 19.64
N GLU A 293 5.80 15.85 19.28
CA GLU A 293 5.30 16.32 17.98
C GLU A 293 5.89 17.70 17.69
N LEU A 294 6.44 17.90 16.49
CA LEU A 294 6.88 19.22 16.01
C LEU A 294 5.71 19.95 15.35
N SER A 295 5.60 21.27 15.57
CA SER A 295 4.58 22.08 14.91
C SER A 295 4.86 22.25 13.41
N PRO A 296 3.85 22.58 12.60
CA PRO A 296 4.04 22.89 11.18
C PRO A 296 5.09 23.98 10.92
N GLU A 297 5.12 25.03 11.74
CA GLU A 297 6.11 26.11 11.66
C GLU A 297 7.52 25.58 11.95
N LYS A 298 7.68 24.71 12.94
CA LYS A 298 8.99 24.15 13.27
C LYS A 298 9.49 23.20 12.18
N ARG A 299 8.61 22.40 11.59
CA ARG A 299 8.96 21.55 10.44
C ARG A 299 9.35 22.39 9.22
N PHE A 300 8.63 23.48 8.97
CA PHE A 300 8.95 24.42 7.88
C PHE A 300 10.31 25.09 8.11
N GLU A 301 10.60 25.58 9.33
CA GLU A 301 11.91 26.10 9.72
C GLU A 301 13.04 25.10 9.47
N LEU A 302 12.88 23.84 9.89
CA LEU A 302 13.89 22.81 9.69
C LEU A 302 14.14 22.50 8.20
N LEU A 303 13.09 22.56 7.37
CA LEU A 303 13.21 22.36 5.92
C LEU A 303 13.84 23.57 5.21
N CYS A 304 13.55 24.79 5.67
CA CYS A 304 14.22 26.01 5.23
C CYS A 304 15.71 25.97 5.58
N GLY A 305 16.07 25.64 6.83
CA GLY A 305 17.46 25.48 7.26
C GLY A 305 18.18 24.34 6.54
N MET A 306 17.48 23.23 6.22
CA MET A 306 18.02 22.18 5.37
C MET A 306 18.35 22.71 3.96
N LYS A 307 17.47 23.54 3.38
CA LYS A 307 17.66 24.13 2.05
C LYS A 307 18.85 25.10 2.03
N GLU A 308 18.95 25.96 3.03
CA GLU A 308 20.07 26.89 3.22
C GLU A 308 21.41 26.14 3.26
N ASN A 309 21.44 25.02 3.98
CA ASN A 309 22.66 24.24 4.22
C ASN A 309 22.90 23.13 3.18
N GLU A 310 22.27 23.19 1.99
CA GLU A 310 22.42 22.19 0.91
C GLU A 310 23.88 21.84 0.64
N TRP A 311 24.74 22.87 0.55
CA TRP A 311 26.17 22.69 0.28
C TRP A 311 26.93 22.00 1.40
N GLY A 312 26.51 22.17 2.66
CA GLY A 312 27.08 21.46 3.81
C GLY A 312 26.80 19.96 3.69
N TYR A 313 25.54 19.60 3.46
CA TYR A 313 25.13 18.21 3.22
C TYR A 313 25.83 17.59 2.01
N ALA A 314 25.89 18.31 0.89
CA ALA A 314 26.49 17.80 -0.35
C ALA A 314 27.99 17.50 -0.23
N LYS A 315 28.68 18.08 0.76
CA LYS A 315 30.12 17.94 1.00
C LYS A 315 30.47 16.97 2.14
N LEU A 316 29.47 16.33 2.78
CA LEU A 316 29.70 15.39 3.88
C LEU A 316 30.58 14.20 3.47
N THR A 317 30.49 13.76 2.21
CA THR A 317 31.25 12.63 1.69
C THR A 317 31.85 12.94 0.32
N LYS A 318 32.86 12.17 -0.07
CA LYS A 318 33.44 12.26 -1.42
C LYS A 318 32.44 11.77 -2.47
N LYS A 319 32.17 12.60 -3.48
CA LYS A 319 31.26 12.29 -4.58
C LYS A 319 31.89 11.33 -5.60
N TYR A 320 31.75 10.02 -5.38
CA TYR A 320 32.21 8.98 -6.31
C TYR A 320 31.18 8.64 -7.39
N HIS A 321 29.90 8.66 -7.03
CA HIS A 321 28.75 8.32 -7.88
C HIS A 321 27.58 9.27 -7.57
N GLU A 322 26.67 9.45 -8.52
CA GLU A 322 25.47 10.27 -8.35
C GLU A 322 24.21 9.41 -8.49
N ARG A 323 23.41 9.34 -7.41
CA ARG A 323 22.10 8.68 -7.43
C ARG A 323 21.14 9.42 -8.37
N SER A 324 20.29 8.67 -9.07
CA SER A 324 19.29 9.24 -10.00
C SER A 324 18.38 10.29 -9.35
N ILE A 325 18.01 10.08 -8.08
CA ILE A 325 17.13 10.99 -7.32
C ILE A 325 17.73 12.38 -7.09
N LEU A 326 19.07 12.51 -7.09
CA LEU A 326 19.75 13.80 -7.02
C LEU A 326 19.62 14.55 -8.35
N SER A 327 19.91 13.86 -9.46
CA SER A 327 19.82 14.43 -10.81
C SER A 327 18.39 14.80 -11.25
N LYS A 328 17.36 14.21 -10.61
CA LYS A 328 15.94 14.35 -10.97
C LYS A 328 15.07 14.86 -9.83
N ARG A 329 15.61 15.71 -8.96
CA ARG A 329 14.88 16.21 -7.77
C ARG A 329 13.57 16.94 -8.12
N GLU A 330 13.48 17.58 -9.29
CA GLU A 330 12.25 18.21 -9.79
C GLU A 330 11.07 17.23 -9.92
N ASP A 331 11.33 15.93 -10.10
CA ASP A 331 10.24 14.94 -10.20
C ASP A 331 9.56 14.68 -8.83
N TYR A 332 10.19 15.09 -7.72
CA TYR A 332 9.68 14.91 -6.35
C TYR A 332 8.95 16.14 -5.80
N VAL A 333 9.12 17.31 -6.42
CA VAL A 333 8.45 18.55 -6.01
C VAL A 333 8.51 19.58 -7.15
N GLN A 334 7.38 20.25 -7.39
CA GLN A 334 7.33 21.39 -8.31
C GLN A 334 8.06 22.60 -7.71
N ASP A 335 8.80 23.33 -8.54
CA ASP A 335 9.60 24.49 -8.13
C ASP A 335 10.71 24.09 -7.15
N SER A 336 11.43 23.01 -7.47
CA SER A 336 12.47 22.44 -6.60
C SER A 336 13.62 23.42 -6.29
N ARG A 337 13.71 24.55 -7.00
CA ARG A 337 14.62 25.65 -6.63
C ARG A 337 14.31 26.24 -5.26
N LEU A 338 13.03 26.33 -4.89
CA LEU A 338 12.57 26.87 -3.60
C LEU A 338 12.43 25.76 -2.55
N PHE A 339 11.84 24.63 -2.95
CA PHE A 339 11.44 23.59 -2.01
C PHE A 339 12.37 22.38 -2.03
N VAL A 340 12.58 21.78 -0.86
CA VAL A 340 13.38 20.55 -0.71
C VAL A 340 12.65 19.35 -1.32
N ASN A 341 11.37 19.20 -0.96
CA ASN A 341 10.47 18.12 -1.35
C ASN A 341 8.99 18.55 -1.20
N GLN A 342 8.04 17.64 -1.46
CA GLN A 342 6.60 17.91 -1.44
C GLN A 342 6.08 18.48 -0.11
N GLU A 343 6.57 17.99 1.04
CA GLU A 343 6.13 18.49 2.34
C GLU A 343 6.51 19.96 2.54
N HIS A 344 7.72 20.36 2.15
CA HIS A 344 8.18 21.74 2.24
C HIS A 344 7.23 22.68 1.46
N ARG A 345 6.81 22.28 0.26
CA ARG A 345 5.86 23.05 -0.56
C ARG A 345 4.48 23.16 0.11
N GLU A 346 3.95 22.05 0.62
CA GLU A 346 2.62 22.03 1.26
C GLU A 346 2.59 22.79 2.60
N LEU A 347 3.70 22.79 3.35
CA LEU A 347 3.85 23.63 4.55
C LEU A 347 3.86 25.12 4.19
N PHE A 348 4.50 25.51 3.10
CA PHE A 348 4.42 26.89 2.62
C PHE A 348 2.98 27.28 2.24
N LYS A 349 2.23 26.39 1.55
CA LYS A 349 0.80 26.59 1.27
C LYS A 349 -0.01 26.78 2.55
N GLN A 350 0.27 25.98 3.58
CA GLN A 350 -0.46 26.02 4.85
C GLN A 350 -0.17 27.30 5.64
N LEU A 351 1.09 27.73 5.72
CA LEU A 351 1.55 28.82 6.58
C LEU A 351 1.43 30.20 5.92
N TYR A 352 1.55 30.27 4.60
CA TYR A 352 1.48 31.50 3.80
C TYR A 352 0.50 31.33 2.62
N PRO A 353 -0.79 31.06 2.90
CA PRO A 353 -1.76 30.68 1.89
C PRO A 353 -2.03 31.77 0.85
N LYS A 354 -1.96 33.06 1.21
CA LYS A 354 -2.21 34.15 0.26
C LYS A 354 -1.05 34.26 -0.72
N SER A 355 0.18 34.19 -0.22
CA SER A 355 1.40 34.13 -1.03
C SER A 355 1.40 32.90 -1.93
N PHE A 356 1.02 31.73 -1.40
CA PHE A 356 0.97 30.51 -2.21
C PHE A 356 -0.05 30.64 -3.35
N ASN A 357 -1.28 31.07 -3.03
CA ASN A 357 -2.33 31.22 -4.02
C ASN A 357 -1.96 32.25 -5.10
N TRP A 358 -1.23 33.32 -4.73
CA TRP A 358 -0.75 34.33 -5.66
C TRP A 358 0.37 33.84 -6.59
N PHE A 359 1.38 33.16 -6.05
CA PHE A 359 2.60 32.79 -6.79
C PHE A 359 2.50 31.45 -7.52
N PHE A 360 1.68 30.52 -7.04
CA PHE A 360 1.63 29.16 -7.57
C PHE A 360 0.26 28.77 -8.15
N GLU A 361 -0.82 29.38 -7.67
CA GLU A 361 -2.20 29.07 -8.09
C GLU A 361 -2.82 30.16 -8.97
N ARG A 362 -2.05 31.17 -9.35
CA ARG A 362 -2.48 32.28 -10.21
C ARG A 362 -3.75 33.00 -9.70
N ASN A 363 -3.89 33.14 -8.39
CA ASN A 363 -5.08 33.66 -7.71
C ASN A 363 -6.36 32.90 -8.09
N HIS A 364 -6.28 31.57 -8.17
CA HIS A 364 -7.43 30.72 -8.44
C HIS A 364 -8.58 31.03 -7.48
N GLY A 365 -9.77 31.24 -8.02
CA GLY A 365 -10.97 31.66 -7.28
C GLY A 365 -11.07 33.15 -6.97
N GLY A 366 -10.03 33.96 -7.25
CA GLY A 366 -10.06 35.42 -7.16
C GLY A 366 -10.26 35.98 -5.74
N GLN A 367 -9.93 35.19 -4.71
CA GLN A 367 -10.15 35.56 -3.30
C GLN A 367 -8.95 36.25 -2.64
N THR A 368 -7.78 36.22 -3.28
CA THR A 368 -6.55 36.80 -2.71
C THR A 368 -6.37 38.23 -3.19
N LYS A 369 -6.20 39.15 -2.24
CA LYS A 369 -5.93 40.57 -2.52
C LYS A 369 -4.44 40.88 -2.43
N LYS A 370 -3.99 41.86 -3.22
CA LYS A 370 -2.57 42.26 -3.29
C LYS A 370 -2.03 42.66 -1.91
N GLU A 371 -2.83 43.35 -1.11
CA GLU A 371 -2.48 43.83 0.23
C GLU A 371 -2.27 42.69 1.23
N GLU A 372 -3.04 41.61 1.10
CA GLU A 372 -2.91 40.41 1.95
C GLU A 372 -1.58 39.69 1.67
N VAL A 373 -1.20 39.58 0.39
CA VAL A 373 0.08 39.01 -0.02
C VAL A 373 1.25 39.86 0.47
N ILE A 374 1.17 41.18 0.32
CA ILE A 374 2.20 42.11 0.84
C ILE A 374 2.36 41.95 2.36
N THR A 375 1.26 41.75 3.10
CA THR A 375 1.30 41.57 4.55
C THR A 375 2.03 40.27 4.93
N GLU A 376 1.72 39.15 4.27
CA GLU A 376 2.44 37.89 4.48
C GLU A 376 3.92 38.01 4.13
N LEU A 377 4.27 38.67 3.02
CA LEU A 377 5.65 38.84 2.59
C LEU A 377 6.46 39.74 3.52
N ASN A 378 5.89 40.84 4.01
CA ASN A 378 6.54 41.68 5.02
C ASN A 378 6.81 40.86 6.29
N SER A 379 5.81 40.12 6.77
CA SER A 379 5.99 39.25 7.94
C SER A 379 7.04 38.16 7.72
N LEU A 380 7.14 37.60 6.51
CA LEU A 380 8.12 36.58 6.16
C LEU A 380 9.53 37.16 6.04
N SER A 381 9.68 38.40 5.55
CA SER A 381 10.97 39.09 5.44
C SER A 381 11.56 39.49 6.80
N GLU A 382 10.70 39.83 7.76
CA GLU A 382 11.13 40.21 9.12
C GLU A 382 11.36 39.00 10.04
N ASP A 383 11.04 37.78 9.58
CA ASP A 383 11.19 36.57 10.38
C ASP A 383 12.61 35.99 10.27
N PRO A 384 13.42 36.02 11.35
CA PRO A 384 14.80 35.56 11.32
C PRO A 384 14.92 34.06 11.04
N ARG A 385 13.84 33.29 11.20
CA ARG A 385 13.83 31.84 10.93
C ARG A 385 13.86 31.54 9.42
N TYR A 386 13.51 32.50 8.57
CA TYR A 386 13.22 32.25 7.15
C TYR A 386 13.99 33.16 6.19
N GLU A 387 15.00 33.92 6.65
CA GLU A 387 15.75 34.90 5.86
C GLU A 387 16.25 34.33 4.51
N HIS A 388 16.90 33.15 4.53
CA HIS A 388 17.37 32.50 3.31
C HIS A 388 16.21 32.09 2.38
N PHE A 389 15.11 31.58 2.94
CA PHE A 389 13.95 31.18 2.17
C PHE A 389 13.27 32.40 1.52
N PHE A 390 13.05 33.47 2.28
CA PHE A 390 12.51 34.73 1.76
C PHE A 390 13.41 35.31 0.67
N SER A 391 14.73 35.36 0.89
CA SER A 391 15.70 35.83 -0.10
C SER A 391 15.61 35.01 -1.40
N SER A 392 15.47 33.69 -1.29
CA SER A 392 15.29 32.81 -2.44
C SER A 392 13.95 33.05 -3.16
N LEU A 393 12.88 33.25 -2.40
CA LEU A 393 11.54 33.54 -2.94
C LEU A 393 11.53 34.89 -3.68
N ALA A 394 12.03 35.94 -3.03
CA ALA A 394 12.13 37.28 -3.60
C ALA A 394 13.00 37.29 -4.87
N LYS A 395 14.14 36.58 -4.87
CA LYS A 395 14.97 36.41 -6.06
C LYS A 395 14.25 35.67 -7.19
N HIS A 396 13.48 34.63 -6.87
CA HIS A 396 12.74 33.86 -7.87
C HIS A 396 11.66 34.70 -8.56
N PHE A 397 10.95 35.52 -7.80
CA PHE A 397 9.83 36.33 -8.28
C PHE A 397 10.18 37.81 -8.53
N GLN A 398 11.47 38.17 -8.49
CA GLN A 398 11.99 39.52 -8.76
C GLN A 398 11.40 40.61 -7.84
N ILE A 399 11.22 40.28 -6.55
CA ILE A 399 10.73 41.20 -5.53
C ILE A 399 11.92 41.92 -4.89
N ASN A 400 11.82 43.25 -4.78
CA ASN A 400 12.77 44.05 -4.01
C ASN A 400 12.31 44.12 -2.55
N GLU A 401 13.09 43.55 -1.63
CA GLU A 401 12.81 43.54 -0.19
C GLU A 401 12.57 44.95 0.39
N ASN A 402 13.28 45.98 -0.10
CA ASN A 402 13.07 47.35 0.35
C ASN A 402 11.81 48.02 -0.25
N ASN A 403 11.13 47.37 -1.19
CA ASN A 403 9.94 47.88 -1.86
C ASN A 403 9.00 46.75 -2.30
N ILE A 404 8.61 45.88 -1.35
CA ILE A 404 7.74 44.72 -1.64
C ILE A 404 6.43 45.17 -2.31
N ALA A 405 5.78 46.20 -1.79
CA ALA A 405 4.52 46.71 -2.31
C ALA A 405 4.62 47.19 -3.78
N GLY A 406 5.72 47.89 -4.13
CA GLY A 406 5.94 48.41 -5.47
C GLY A 406 6.51 47.39 -6.46
N THR A 407 6.98 46.23 -6.01
CA THR A 407 7.65 45.22 -6.86
C THR A 407 6.98 43.85 -6.84
N LEU A 408 5.89 43.66 -6.09
CA LEU A 408 5.08 42.44 -6.15
C LEU A 408 4.53 42.24 -7.57
N PRO A 409 4.95 41.19 -8.30
CA PRO A 409 4.43 40.90 -9.63
C PRO A 409 2.95 40.50 -9.62
N GLU A 410 2.33 40.50 -10.79
CA GLU A 410 1.00 39.94 -10.99
C GLU A 410 0.94 38.44 -10.63
N PRO A 411 -0.26 37.88 -10.34
CA PRO A 411 -0.41 36.47 -10.01
C PRO A 411 0.20 35.55 -11.07
N SER A 412 0.91 34.52 -10.63
CA SER A 412 1.66 33.60 -11.48
C SER A 412 1.42 32.14 -11.10
N GLY A 413 2.03 31.19 -11.81
CA GLY A 413 1.78 29.76 -11.62
C GLY A 413 0.62 29.24 -12.47
N ILE A 414 -0.06 28.20 -11.98
CA ILE A 414 -1.10 27.47 -12.71
C ILE A 414 -2.47 27.80 -12.12
N ASP A 415 -3.46 28.10 -12.96
CA ASP A 415 -4.83 28.39 -12.51
C ASP A 415 -5.56 27.11 -12.06
N ARG A 416 -5.34 26.72 -10.80
CA ARG A 416 -5.99 25.59 -10.12
C ARG A 416 -5.85 25.70 -8.61
N ASP A 417 -6.72 25.02 -7.86
CA ASP A 417 -6.50 24.71 -6.45
C ASP A 417 -5.59 23.48 -6.31
N GLU A 418 -4.34 23.67 -5.87
CA GLU A 418 -3.38 22.58 -5.71
C GLU A 418 -3.72 21.71 -4.50
N LYS A 419 -4.34 20.54 -4.74
CA LYS A 419 -4.82 19.66 -3.68
C LYS A 419 -3.68 18.99 -2.90
N ARG A 420 -3.75 19.07 -1.57
CA ARG A 420 -2.82 18.44 -0.62
C ARG A 420 -2.62 16.95 -0.92
N SER A 421 -1.36 16.53 -1.08
CA SER A 421 -0.96 15.18 -1.53
C SER A 421 -0.08 14.43 -0.54
N PHE A 422 0.65 15.14 0.31
CA PHE A 422 1.55 14.52 1.27
C PHE A 422 0.77 13.69 2.31
N GLY A 423 1.20 12.45 2.53
CA GLY A 423 0.55 11.52 3.46
C GLY A 423 -0.75 10.90 2.93
N GLN A 424 -1.07 11.06 1.64
CA GLN A 424 -2.27 10.51 1.01
C GLN A 424 -1.94 9.32 0.09
N PRO A 425 -2.95 8.54 -0.35
CA PRO A 425 -2.78 7.64 -1.48
C PRO A 425 -2.39 8.39 -2.76
N PRO A 426 -1.60 7.79 -3.66
CA PRO A 426 -1.23 8.41 -4.94
C PRO A 426 -2.43 8.82 -5.79
N VAL A 427 -3.53 8.07 -5.73
CA VAL A 427 -4.76 8.31 -6.47
C VAL A 427 -5.83 8.86 -5.53
N ARG A 428 -6.29 10.08 -5.81
CA ARG A 428 -7.26 10.84 -4.98
C ARG A 428 -8.46 11.35 -5.77
N ASP A 429 -8.34 11.40 -7.09
CA ASP A 429 -9.34 11.88 -8.03
C ASP A 429 -8.97 11.43 -9.45
N ARG A 430 -9.78 11.81 -10.45
CA ARG A 430 -9.55 11.45 -11.85
C ARG A 430 -8.20 11.92 -12.41
N LEU A 431 -7.76 13.14 -12.08
CA LEU A 431 -6.51 13.67 -12.63
C LEU A 431 -5.31 12.88 -12.09
N SER A 432 -5.27 12.69 -10.77
CA SER A 432 -4.22 11.89 -10.12
C SER A 432 -4.28 10.41 -10.51
N TYR A 433 -5.47 9.83 -10.74
CA TYR A 433 -5.63 8.49 -11.29
C TYR A 433 -4.93 8.33 -12.63
N LEU A 434 -5.18 9.24 -13.58
CA LEU A 434 -4.55 9.20 -14.91
C LEU A 434 -3.04 9.42 -14.81
N GLN A 435 -2.60 10.46 -14.08
CA GLN A 435 -1.17 10.75 -13.92
C GLN A 435 -0.41 9.60 -13.28
N HIS A 436 -0.93 9.03 -12.18
CA HIS A 436 -0.31 7.91 -11.50
C HIS A 436 -0.30 6.66 -12.38
N SER A 437 -1.45 6.29 -12.96
CA SER A 437 -1.55 5.06 -13.76
C SER A 437 -0.62 5.09 -14.98
N LEU A 438 -0.63 6.18 -15.75
CA LEU A 438 0.25 6.31 -16.92
C LEU A 438 1.73 6.35 -16.52
N THR A 439 2.08 7.01 -15.41
CA THR A 439 3.44 6.99 -14.87
C THR A 439 3.86 5.59 -14.45
N SER A 440 3.01 4.88 -13.71
CA SER A 440 3.28 3.52 -13.20
C SER A 440 3.42 2.53 -14.34
N ILE A 441 2.57 2.58 -15.36
CA ILE A 441 2.68 1.74 -16.56
C ILE A 441 3.99 2.00 -17.29
N ALA A 442 4.32 3.27 -17.55
CA ALA A 442 5.54 3.65 -18.25
C ALA A 442 6.80 3.24 -17.46
N ASN A 443 6.81 3.46 -16.16
CA ASN A 443 7.93 3.11 -15.29
C ASN A 443 8.06 1.60 -15.10
N TYR A 444 6.97 0.86 -14.98
CA TYR A 444 7.01 -0.60 -14.90
C TYR A 444 7.65 -1.18 -16.16
N TYR A 445 7.22 -0.72 -17.35
CA TYR A 445 7.86 -1.12 -18.60
C TYR A 445 9.35 -0.73 -18.62
N HIS A 446 9.69 0.49 -18.17
CA HIS A 446 11.08 0.96 -18.19
C HIS A 446 12.01 0.14 -17.30
N TYR A 447 11.61 -0.14 -16.06
CA TYR A 447 12.48 -0.76 -15.06
C TYR A 447 12.32 -2.27 -14.93
N HIS A 448 11.15 -2.83 -15.21
CA HIS A 448 10.78 -4.20 -14.81
C HIS A 448 10.34 -5.11 -15.96
N CYS A 449 10.23 -4.60 -17.19
CA CYS A 449 10.03 -5.44 -18.37
C CYS A 449 11.36 -5.65 -19.11
N ASP A 450 11.73 -6.91 -19.33
CA ASP A 450 12.92 -7.25 -20.13
C ASP A 450 12.65 -7.18 -21.65
N GLU A 451 11.39 -7.35 -22.06
CA GLU A 451 10.97 -7.29 -23.45
C GLU A 451 10.93 -5.84 -23.96
N LYS A 452 12.07 -5.36 -24.45
CA LYS A 452 12.19 -4.01 -25.02
C LYS A 452 11.86 -4.00 -26.51
N SER A 453 11.08 -3.01 -26.95
CA SER A 453 10.84 -2.69 -28.36
C SER A 453 11.07 -1.20 -28.58
N SER A 454 11.57 -0.81 -29.77
CA SER A 454 11.73 0.61 -30.12
C SER A 454 10.40 1.36 -30.07
N THR A 455 9.30 0.71 -30.48
CA THR A 455 7.96 1.30 -30.41
C THR A 455 7.56 1.56 -28.96
N ASN A 456 7.76 0.55 -28.09
CA ASN A 456 7.41 0.67 -26.69
C ASN A 456 8.31 1.69 -25.96
N GLU A 457 9.58 1.82 -26.34
CA GLU A 457 10.47 2.87 -25.82
C GLU A 457 9.99 4.28 -26.16
N SER A 458 9.60 4.53 -27.42
CA SER A 458 9.03 5.81 -27.85
C SER A 458 7.71 6.11 -27.13
N VAL A 459 6.81 5.13 -27.03
CA VAL A 459 5.53 5.28 -26.32
C VAL A 459 5.73 5.56 -24.84
N LYS A 460 6.63 4.84 -24.17
CA LYS A 460 6.95 5.07 -22.76
C LYS A 460 7.52 6.48 -22.52
N ASN A 461 8.40 6.96 -23.39
CA ASN A 461 8.94 8.32 -23.28
C ASN A 461 7.82 9.37 -23.48
N LEU A 462 6.95 9.15 -24.48
CA LEU A 462 5.79 10.00 -24.75
C LEU A 462 4.85 10.07 -23.54
N LEU A 463 4.51 8.94 -22.92
CA LEU A 463 3.66 8.91 -21.73
C LEU A 463 4.24 9.73 -20.59
N LEU A 464 5.52 9.58 -20.29
CA LEU A 464 6.18 10.33 -19.21
C LEU A 464 6.24 11.84 -19.52
N GLU A 465 6.50 12.20 -20.77
CA GLU A 465 6.49 13.59 -21.23
C GLU A 465 5.10 14.23 -21.10
N ARG A 466 4.05 13.56 -21.59
CA ARG A 466 2.67 14.07 -21.52
C ARG A 466 2.14 14.16 -20.09
N VAL A 467 2.53 13.23 -19.21
CA VAL A 467 2.23 13.37 -17.77
C VAL A 467 2.93 14.60 -17.20
N LYS A 468 4.19 14.86 -17.54
CA LYS A 468 4.92 16.06 -17.10
C LYS A 468 4.24 17.35 -17.60
N GLU A 469 3.86 17.41 -18.87
CA GLU A 469 3.11 18.53 -19.46
C GLU A 469 1.76 18.76 -18.77
N SER A 470 1.05 17.69 -18.39
CA SER A 470 -0.24 17.80 -17.70
C SER A 470 -0.13 18.51 -16.34
N ARG A 471 1.02 18.42 -15.66
CA ARG A 471 1.22 19.02 -14.33
C ARG A 471 1.28 20.54 -14.36
N THR A 472 1.49 21.14 -15.53
CA THR A 472 1.54 22.60 -15.76
C THR A 472 0.27 23.12 -16.44
N LYS A 473 -0.84 22.36 -16.40
CA LYS A 473 -2.13 22.75 -16.96
C LYS A 473 -3.19 22.83 -15.85
N PRO A 474 -4.26 23.63 -16.04
CA PRO A 474 -5.46 23.55 -15.22
C PRO A 474 -6.09 22.15 -15.29
N ASP A 475 -6.76 21.71 -14.22
CA ASP A 475 -7.21 20.32 -14.05
C ASP A 475 -8.03 19.77 -15.23
N SER A 476 -8.98 20.56 -15.75
CA SER A 476 -9.85 20.14 -16.86
C SER A 476 -9.09 19.97 -18.18
N GLU A 477 -8.09 20.81 -18.43
CA GLU A 477 -7.22 20.71 -19.61
C GLU A 477 -6.24 19.55 -19.47
N ALA A 478 -5.70 19.35 -18.26
CA ALA A 478 -4.81 18.25 -17.94
C ALA A 478 -5.48 16.89 -18.16
N ILE A 479 -6.72 16.70 -17.70
CA ILE A 479 -7.48 15.45 -17.91
C ILE A 479 -7.67 15.19 -19.41
N LYS A 480 -8.17 16.18 -20.16
CA LYS A 480 -8.39 16.04 -21.61
C LYS A 480 -7.10 15.71 -22.36
N HIS A 481 -5.99 16.35 -22.00
CA HIS A 481 -4.68 16.11 -22.59
C HIS A 481 -4.20 14.67 -22.38
N LEU A 482 -4.42 14.10 -21.19
CA LEU A 482 -4.05 12.71 -20.88
C LEU A 482 -4.98 11.71 -21.57
N GLU A 483 -6.28 11.98 -21.65
CA GLU A 483 -7.23 11.14 -22.39
C GLU A 483 -6.89 11.11 -23.89
N GLN A 484 -6.57 12.27 -24.49
CA GLN A 484 -6.07 12.35 -25.87
C GLN A 484 -4.76 11.58 -26.07
N THR A 485 -3.86 11.66 -25.09
CA THR A 485 -2.59 10.92 -25.12
C THR A 485 -2.84 9.41 -25.14
N MET A 486 -3.81 8.90 -24.37
CA MET A 486 -4.15 7.49 -24.38
C MET A 486 -4.64 7.02 -25.76
N ASP A 487 -5.46 7.83 -26.43
CA ASP A 487 -5.97 7.51 -27.76
C ASP A 487 -4.87 7.55 -28.82
N GLU A 488 -3.98 8.55 -28.79
CA GLU A 488 -2.79 8.63 -29.66
C GLU A 488 -1.85 7.43 -29.45
N VAL A 489 -1.63 7.03 -28.20
CA VAL A 489 -0.81 5.87 -27.86
C VAL A 489 -1.43 4.57 -28.36
N ARG A 490 -2.74 4.37 -28.18
CA ARG A 490 -3.46 3.22 -28.73
C ARG A 490 -3.31 3.17 -30.25
N GLN A 491 -3.58 4.28 -30.94
CA GLN A 491 -3.43 4.34 -32.40
C GLN A 491 -2.01 3.99 -32.85
N THR A 492 -0.99 4.50 -32.15
CA THR A 492 0.42 4.22 -32.44
C THR A 492 0.76 2.74 -32.27
N LEU A 493 0.38 2.16 -31.14
CA LEU A 493 0.62 0.74 -30.83
C LEU A 493 -0.11 -0.17 -31.83
N GLU A 494 -1.36 0.14 -32.17
CA GLU A 494 -2.14 -0.61 -33.15
C GLU A 494 -1.53 -0.54 -34.54
N SER A 495 -1.04 0.63 -34.97
CA SER A 495 -0.37 0.82 -36.28
C SER A 495 0.88 -0.04 -36.46
N LYS A 496 1.52 -0.44 -35.35
CA LYS A 496 2.71 -1.32 -35.33
C LYS A 496 2.39 -2.73 -34.87
N ASN A 497 1.12 -3.04 -34.61
CA ASN A 497 0.65 -4.30 -34.03
C ASN A 497 1.36 -4.68 -32.72
N GLU A 498 1.75 -3.68 -31.93
CA GLU A 498 2.40 -3.84 -30.61
C GLU A 498 1.32 -4.00 -29.53
N LYS A 499 0.93 -5.25 -29.26
CA LYS A 499 -0.17 -5.60 -28.34
C LYS A 499 0.28 -6.22 -27.01
N GLY A 500 1.54 -5.98 -26.63
CA GLY A 500 2.14 -6.44 -25.37
C GLY A 500 1.71 -5.64 -24.14
N PHE A 501 2.60 -5.53 -23.15
CA PHE A 501 2.33 -4.93 -21.85
C PHE A 501 1.69 -3.52 -21.94
N LEU A 502 2.31 -2.58 -22.64
CA LEU A 502 1.81 -1.19 -22.71
C LEU A 502 0.40 -1.12 -23.29
N TRP A 503 0.13 -1.85 -24.38
CA TRP A 503 -1.20 -1.91 -24.98
C TRP A 503 -2.25 -2.46 -24.02
N GLN A 504 -1.94 -3.58 -23.35
CA GLN A 504 -2.88 -4.21 -22.42
C GLN A 504 -3.21 -3.28 -21.26
N GLN A 505 -2.20 -2.66 -20.64
CA GLN A 505 -2.42 -1.78 -19.49
C GLN A 505 -3.13 -0.47 -19.86
N ILE A 506 -2.82 0.15 -21.00
CA ILE A 506 -3.50 1.39 -21.44
C ILE A 506 -4.97 1.13 -21.81
N ASN A 507 -5.30 -0.05 -22.32
CA ASN A 507 -6.69 -0.47 -22.55
C ASN A 507 -7.41 -0.90 -21.27
N HIS A 508 -6.68 -1.07 -20.17
CA HIS A 508 -7.24 -1.44 -18.87
C HIS A 508 -7.61 -0.21 -18.01
N ILE A 509 -7.17 1.00 -18.39
CA ILE A 509 -7.54 2.25 -17.71
C ILE A 509 -9.06 2.45 -17.70
N SER A 510 -9.61 2.81 -16.53
CA SER A 510 -11.06 2.99 -16.37
C SER A 510 -11.60 4.20 -17.14
N PRO A 511 -12.85 4.13 -17.65
CA PRO A 511 -13.57 5.33 -18.07
C PRO A 511 -13.83 6.26 -16.88
N ASN A 512 -14.14 7.52 -17.14
CA ASN A 512 -14.56 8.41 -16.06
C ASN A 512 -15.97 8.04 -15.54
N ALA A 513 -16.30 8.47 -14.32
CA ALA A 513 -17.55 8.10 -13.64
C ALA A 513 -18.81 8.43 -14.45
N ARG A 514 -18.83 9.56 -15.18
CA ARG A 514 -20.00 9.98 -15.97
C ARG A 514 -20.19 9.11 -17.21
N GLN A 515 -19.11 8.84 -17.95
CA GLN A 515 -19.15 7.93 -19.10
C GLN A 515 -19.58 6.52 -18.68
N TYR A 516 -19.06 6.03 -17.55
CA TYR A 516 -19.43 4.73 -17.03
C TYR A 516 -20.90 4.68 -16.59
N CYS A 517 -21.39 5.71 -15.89
CA CYS A 517 -22.80 5.81 -15.50
C CYS A 517 -23.74 5.71 -16.71
N GLU A 518 -23.48 6.48 -17.78
CA GLU A 518 -24.32 6.45 -18.98
C GLU A 518 -24.21 5.13 -19.74
N GLN A 519 -23.02 4.52 -19.82
CA GLN A 519 -22.85 3.19 -20.40
C GLN A 519 -23.70 2.14 -19.66
N VAL A 520 -23.67 2.16 -18.33
CA VAL A 520 -24.46 1.25 -17.49
C VAL A 520 -25.95 1.50 -17.69
N LYS A 521 -26.40 2.76 -17.58
CA LYS A 521 -27.82 3.14 -17.72
C LYS A 521 -28.36 2.81 -19.12
N ALA A 522 -27.57 2.97 -20.17
CA ALA A 522 -27.97 2.59 -21.53
C ALA A 522 -28.23 1.09 -21.64
N ALA A 523 -27.30 0.25 -21.15
CA ALA A 523 -27.47 -1.20 -21.15
C ALA A 523 -28.66 -1.65 -20.28
N LEU A 524 -28.91 -0.99 -19.15
CA LEU A 524 -30.05 -1.29 -18.28
C LEU A 524 -31.39 -0.91 -18.93
N ARG A 525 -31.48 0.22 -19.63
CA ARG A 525 -32.69 0.63 -20.36
C ARG A 525 -33.07 -0.39 -21.44
N GLU A 526 -32.07 -0.92 -22.15
CA GLU A 526 -32.27 -1.99 -23.14
C GLU A 526 -32.98 -3.20 -22.52
N HIS A 527 -32.57 -3.61 -21.32
CA HIS A 527 -33.24 -4.70 -20.59
C HIS A 527 -34.63 -4.31 -20.07
N LEU A 528 -34.84 -3.08 -19.60
CA LEU A 528 -36.16 -2.63 -19.16
C LEU A 528 -37.20 -2.68 -20.28
N GLU A 529 -36.77 -2.36 -21.51
CA GLU A 529 -37.61 -2.33 -22.70
C GLU A 529 -37.82 -3.72 -23.32
N HIS A 530 -36.74 -4.50 -23.49
CA HIS A 530 -36.79 -5.71 -24.31
C HIS A 530 -36.78 -7.03 -23.52
N ASN A 531 -36.35 -7.04 -22.24
CA ASN A 531 -36.28 -8.27 -21.46
C ASN A 531 -37.65 -8.63 -20.85
N GLN A 532 -38.37 -9.53 -21.52
CA GLN A 532 -39.71 -9.97 -21.14
C GLN A 532 -39.74 -10.90 -19.91
N VAL A 533 -38.58 -11.42 -19.49
CA VAL A 533 -38.49 -12.37 -18.37
C VAL A 533 -38.51 -11.66 -17.02
N LEU A 534 -38.02 -10.41 -16.96
CA LEU A 534 -37.91 -9.63 -15.73
C LEU A 534 -39.28 -9.34 -15.11
N SER A 535 -39.40 -9.55 -13.80
CA SER A 535 -40.56 -9.13 -13.01
C SER A 535 -40.58 -7.61 -12.82
N ASP A 536 -41.73 -7.09 -12.40
CA ASP A 536 -41.85 -5.68 -12.03
C ASP A 536 -40.94 -5.32 -10.85
N THR A 537 -40.75 -6.24 -9.90
CA THR A 537 -39.83 -6.07 -8.77
C THR A 537 -38.38 -5.93 -9.25
N GLN A 538 -37.92 -6.80 -10.15
CA GLN A 538 -36.57 -6.71 -10.73
C GLN A 538 -36.39 -5.43 -11.55
N LYS A 539 -37.38 -5.05 -12.36
CA LYS A 539 -37.37 -3.80 -13.13
C LYS A 539 -37.31 -2.57 -12.21
N GLU A 540 -38.01 -2.61 -11.09
CA GLU A 540 -37.99 -1.52 -10.11
C GLU A 540 -36.64 -1.40 -9.40
N GLU A 541 -36.01 -2.52 -9.03
CA GLU A 541 -34.64 -2.49 -8.49
C GLU A 541 -33.62 -1.94 -9.48
N ILE A 542 -33.78 -2.21 -10.79
CA ILE A 542 -32.98 -1.59 -11.85
C ILE A 542 -33.16 -0.07 -11.85
N ARG A 543 -34.41 0.44 -11.82
CA ARG A 543 -34.68 1.89 -11.79
C ARG A 543 -34.06 2.56 -10.57
N LYS A 544 -34.26 2.00 -9.38
CA LYS A 544 -33.65 2.52 -8.15
C LYS A 544 -32.12 2.53 -8.23
N ALA A 545 -31.50 1.51 -8.81
CA ALA A 545 -30.05 1.49 -9.01
C ALA A 545 -29.59 2.61 -9.94
N MET A 546 -30.31 2.86 -11.04
CA MET A 546 -30.02 3.99 -11.95
C MET A 546 -30.12 5.34 -11.24
N ASP A 547 -31.15 5.55 -10.41
CA ASP A 547 -31.32 6.79 -9.64
C ASP A 547 -30.20 6.98 -8.61
N ARG A 548 -29.78 5.89 -7.93
CA ARG A 548 -28.62 5.93 -7.02
C ARG A 548 -27.33 6.29 -7.75
N MET A 549 -27.11 5.76 -8.95
CA MET A 549 -25.95 6.12 -9.78
C MET A 549 -25.96 7.61 -10.17
N ASP A 550 -27.12 8.16 -10.51
CA ASP A 550 -27.26 9.60 -10.80
C ASP A 550 -26.96 10.45 -9.56
N ASN A 551 -27.43 10.04 -8.39
CA ASN A 551 -27.09 10.70 -7.12
C ASN A 551 -25.59 10.66 -6.83
N ILE A 552 -24.91 9.53 -7.07
CA ILE A 552 -23.46 9.39 -6.89
C ILE A 552 -22.69 10.35 -7.81
N VAL A 553 -23.07 10.44 -9.09
CA VAL A 553 -22.39 11.34 -10.05
C VAL A 553 -22.51 12.80 -9.62
N ASN A 554 -23.65 13.19 -9.07
CA ASN A 554 -23.96 14.57 -8.67
C ASN A 554 -23.50 14.95 -7.25
N ASP A 555 -22.98 13.99 -6.47
CA ASP A 555 -22.54 14.26 -5.10
C ASP A 555 -21.26 15.13 -5.05
N GLY A 556 -21.34 16.31 -4.46
CA GLY A 556 -20.20 17.23 -4.31
C GLY A 556 -19.16 16.81 -3.25
N SER A 557 -19.50 15.86 -2.38
CA SER A 557 -18.62 15.39 -1.29
C SER A 557 -17.67 14.26 -1.71
N LYS A 558 -17.92 13.64 -2.87
CA LYS A 558 -17.15 12.48 -3.37
C LYS A 558 -16.17 12.91 -4.44
N ASP A 559 -14.95 12.40 -4.38
CA ASP A 559 -13.99 12.59 -5.48
C ASP A 559 -14.42 11.81 -6.73
N SER A 560 -13.92 12.21 -7.89
CA SER A 560 -14.35 11.67 -9.18
C SER A 560 -14.00 10.21 -9.42
N GLN A 561 -12.95 9.67 -8.78
CA GLN A 561 -12.57 8.27 -8.89
C GLN A 561 -13.37 7.42 -7.88
N GLN A 562 -13.65 7.93 -6.68
CA GLN A 562 -14.59 7.31 -5.75
C GLN A 562 -15.97 7.11 -6.37
N LYS A 563 -16.48 8.09 -7.12
CA LYS A 563 -17.75 7.96 -7.85
C LYS A 563 -17.76 6.76 -8.80
N TYR A 564 -16.67 6.56 -9.55
CA TYR A 564 -16.54 5.40 -10.44
C TYR A 564 -16.65 4.08 -9.66
N ARG A 565 -15.91 3.95 -8.54
CA ARG A 565 -15.95 2.75 -7.69
C ARG A 565 -17.33 2.47 -7.11
N GLU A 566 -18.03 3.51 -6.65
CA GLU A 566 -19.37 3.37 -6.08
C GLU A 566 -20.41 2.97 -7.13
N ILE A 567 -20.34 3.50 -8.36
CA ILE A 567 -21.19 3.05 -9.47
C ILE A 567 -20.90 1.58 -9.80
N ARG A 568 -19.62 1.17 -9.87
CA ARG A 568 -19.23 -0.23 -10.11
C ARG A 568 -19.77 -1.14 -9.01
N ARG A 569 -19.72 -0.70 -7.76
CA ARG A 569 -20.34 -1.41 -6.63
C ARG A 569 -21.85 -1.54 -6.79
N GLU A 570 -22.55 -0.50 -7.21
CA GLU A 570 -24.00 -0.60 -7.48
C GLU A 570 -24.34 -1.59 -8.60
N VAL A 571 -23.52 -1.69 -9.65
CA VAL A 571 -23.67 -2.72 -10.68
C VAL A 571 -23.54 -4.13 -10.10
N ILE A 572 -22.57 -4.34 -9.20
CA ILE A 572 -22.36 -5.62 -8.51
C ILE A 572 -23.55 -5.95 -7.59
N GLU A 573 -24.03 -4.97 -6.82
CA GLU A 573 -25.17 -5.14 -5.91
C GLU A 573 -26.47 -5.43 -6.67
N LEU A 574 -26.68 -4.75 -7.81
CA LEU A 574 -27.79 -5.01 -8.70
C LEU A 574 -27.74 -6.42 -9.29
N ASN A 575 -26.56 -6.89 -9.70
CA ASN A 575 -26.40 -8.27 -10.19
C ASN A 575 -26.80 -9.28 -9.10
N ALA A 576 -26.38 -9.04 -7.86
CA ALA A 576 -26.72 -9.91 -6.75
C ALA A 576 -28.24 -9.99 -6.49
N LYS A 577 -28.96 -8.87 -6.62
CA LYS A 577 -30.38 -8.72 -6.25
C LYS A 577 -31.37 -9.06 -7.38
N ALA A 578 -31.09 -8.65 -8.62
CA ALA A 578 -32.09 -8.61 -9.69
C ALA A 578 -31.95 -9.69 -10.77
N THR A 579 -30.99 -10.62 -10.63
CA THR A 579 -30.75 -11.69 -11.64
C THR A 579 -31.08 -13.09 -11.15
N THR A 580 -31.43 -13.24 -9.87
CA THR A 580 -31.82 -14.55 -9.31
C THR A 580 -33.30 -14.80 -9.62
N PRO A 581 -33.69 -16.03 -10.03
CA PRO A 581 -35.10 -16.38 -10.18
C PRO A 581 -35.86 -16.18 -8.87
N GLU A 582 -37.02 -15.52 -8.94
CA GLU A 582 -37.91 -15.32 -7.78
C GLU A 582 -38.58 -16.61 -7.34
N ASP A 583 -38.91 -17.47 -8.30
CA ASP A 583 -39.54 -18.78 -8.10
C ASP A 583 -39.26 -19.74 -9.28
N ASP A 584 -39.76 -20.97 -9.17
CA ASP A 584 -39.62 -22.02 -10.18
C ASP A 584 -40.30 -21.64 -11.52
N ASN A 585 -41.37 -20.83 -11.48
CA ASN A 585 -42.08 -20.40 -12.68
C ASN A 585 -41.24 -19.41 -13.49
N GLN A 586 -40.61 -18.44 -12.82
CA GLN A 586 -39.74 -17.47 -13.45
C GLN A 586 -38.48 -18.15 -13.99
N LEU A 587 -37.91 -19.13 -13.28
CA LEU A 587 -36.80 -19.95 -13.78
C LEU A 587 -37.20 -20.67 -15.08
N THR A 588 -38.37 -21.30 -15.09
CA THR A 588 -38.91 -22.01 -16.25
C THR A 588 -39.13 -21.06 -17.44
N ARG A 589 -39.72 -19.88 -17.19
CA ARG A 589 -39.90 -18.83 -18.21
C ARG A 589 -38.57 -18.35 -18.77
N SER A 590 -37.57 -18.12 -17.92
CA SER A 590 -36.21 -17.70 -18.33
C SER A 590 -35.54 -18.73 -19.24
N HIS A 591 -35.70 -20.02 -18.94
CA HIS A 591 -35.16 -21.10 -19.75
C HIS A 591 -35.85 -21.21 -21.12
N PHE A 592 -37.19 -21.20 -21.13
CA PHE A 592 -37.95 -21.30 -22.38
C PHE A 592 -37.78 -20.07 -23.28
N GLN A 593 -37.64 -18.87 -22.72
CA GLN A 593 -37.41 -17.66 -23.51
C GLN A 593 -36.18 -17.80 -24.41
N LYS A 594 -35.07 -18.32 -23.86
CA LYS A 594 -33.85 -18.59 -24.62
C LYS A 594 -34.10 -19.65 -25.69
N ALA A 595 -34.67 -20.79 -25.31
CA ALA A 595 -34.88 -21.92 -26.22
C ALA A 595 -35.84 -21.61 -27.39
N TYR A 596 -36.90 -20.83 -27.16
CA TYR A 596 -37.88 -20.50 -28.21
C TYR A 596 -37.31 -19.58 -29.29
N PHE A 597 -36.46 -18.62 -28.91
CA PHE A 597 -35.94 -17.60 -29.82
C PHE A 597 -34.50 -17.83 -30.27
N GLU A 598 -33.83 -18.89 -29.78
CA GLU A 598 -32.47 -19.27 -30.19
C GLU A 598 -32.36 -19.47 -31.71
N LEU A 599 -33.36 -20.10 -32.34
CA LEU A 599 -33.38 -20.36 -33.79
C LEU A 599 -33.96 -19.19 -34.61
N SER A 600 -34.62 -18.22 -33.98
CA SER A 600 -35.25 -17.10 -34.70
C SER A 600 -34.27 -15.99 -35.06
N GLY A 601 -33.06 -15.99 -34.49
CA GLY A 601 -32.02 -14.97 -34.71
C GLY A 601 -32.32 -13.59 -34.11
N ASP A 602 -33.42 -13.46 -33.34
CA ASP A 602 -33.82 -12.21 -32.69
C ASP A 602 -33.17 -12.13 -31.31
N THR A 603 -32.02 -11.44 -31.25
CA THR A 603 -31.18 -11.37 -30.05
C THR A 603 -31.87 -10.63 -28.89
N GLN A 604 -32.83 -9.74 -29.17
CA GLN A 604 -33.58 -9.03 -28.14
C GLN A 604 -34.65 -9.92 -27.51
N LYS A 605 -35.37 -10.72 -28.30
CA LYS A 605 -36.35 -11.68 -27.75
C LYS A 605 -35.71 -12.83 -26.98
N THR A 606 -34.42 -13.09 -27.21
CA THR A 606 -33.65 -14.11 -26.48
C THR A 606 -33.25 -13.65 -25.07
N LEU A 607 -33.40 -12.35 -24.74
CA LEU A 607 -33.01 -11.81 -23.44
C LEU A 607 -33.77 -12.47 -22.28
N ASN A 608 -33.02 -12.92 -21.27
CA ASN A 608 -33.55 -13.55 -20.06
C ASN A 608 -32.78 -13.08 -18.80
N LEU A 609 -32.92 -13.78 -17.66
CA LEU A 609 -32.19 -13.45 -16.42
C LEU A 609 -30.67 -13.62 -16.56
N GLU A 610 -30.23 -14.65 -17.29
CA GLU A 610 -28.82 -14.92 -17.57
C GLU A 610 -28.22 -13.78 -18.42
N SER A 611 -28.94 -13.30 -19.43
CA SER A 611 -28.50 -12.17 -20.26
C SER A 611 -28.27 -10.91 -19.43
N LEU A 612 -29.17 -10.58 -18.49
CA LEU A 612 -28.97 -9.45 -17.58
C LEU A 612 -27.71 -9.66 -16.70
N SER A 613 -27.53 -10.87 -16.16
CA SER A 613 -26.34 -11.20 -15.37
C SER A 613 -25.04 -11.08 -16.19
N GLN A 614 -25.03 -11.52 -17.45
CA GLN A 614 -23.90 -11.36 -18.36
C GLN A 614 -23.56 -9.89 -18.60
N THR A 615 -24.57 -9.04 -18.86
CA THR A 615 -24.40 -7.59 -19.02
C THR A 615 -23.75 -6.97 -17.78
N LEU A 616 -24.27 -7.28 -16.59
CA LEU A 616 -23.76 -6.73 -15.33
C LEU A 616 -22.36 -7.24 -14.97
N ASN A 617 -22.06 -8.51 -15.26
CA ASN A 617 -20.72 -9.10 -15.08
C ASN A 617 -19.68 -8.41 -15.98
N GLN A 618 -20.01 -8.17 -17.25
CA GLN A 618 -19.12 -7.45 -18.17
C GLN A 618 -18.89 -5.99 -17.74
N LEU A 619 -19.93 -5.30 -17.28
CA LEU A 619 -19.84 -3.92 -16.82
C LEU A 619 -19.05 -3.80 -15.50
N SER A 620 -19.02 -4.83 -14.66
CA SER A 620 -18.36 -4.81 -13.35
C SER A 620 -16.95 -5.43 -13.32
N LYS A 621 -16.37 -5.77 -14.48
CA LYS A 621 -14.98 -6.24 -14.59
C LYS A 621 -14.01 -5.23 -13.98
N ALA A 622 -12.94 -5.72 -13.35
CA ALA A 622 -11.91 -4.86 -12.78
C ALA A 622 -11.16 -4.09 -13.89
N HIS A 623 -10.91 -2.81 -13.64
CA HIS A 623 -10.04 -1.95 -14.44
C HIS A 623 -8.71 -1.72 -13.71
N TYR A 624 -7.77 -1.00 -14.35
CA TYR A 624 -6.45 -0.74 -13.79
C TYR A 624 -6.56 -0.05 -12.43
N GLY A 625 -5.83 -0.58 -11.44
CA GLY A 625 -5.86 -0.11 -10.05
C GLY A 625 -6.87 -0.85 -9.16
N GLU A 626 -7.68 -1.75 -9.72
CA GLU A 626 -8.70 -2.49 -8.98
C GLU A 626 -8.52 -4.01 -9.08
N THR A 627 -9.22 -4.74 -8.20
CA THR A 627 -9.18 -6.21 -8.12
C THR A 627 -10.58 -6.81 -8.27
N ASN A 628 -10.65 -8.13 -8.46
CA ASN A 628 -11.91 -8.88 -8.40
C ASN A 628 -12.16 -9.38 -6.98
N MET A 629 -13.43 -9.62 -6.64
CA MET A 629 -13.77 -10.17 -5.31
C MET A 629 -13.17 -11.57 -5.09
N THR A 630 -13.05 -12.39 -6.14
CA THR A 630 -12.39 -13.70 -6.07
C THR A 630 -10.90 -13.62 -5.73
N ASP A 631 -10.20 -12.55 -6.11
CA ASP A 631 -8.75 -12.40 -5.88
C ASP A 631 -8.43 -12.37 -4.37
N LYS A 632 -9.26 -11.69 -3.56
CA LYS A 632 -9.10 -11.66 -2.10
C LYS A 632 -9.27 -13.05 -1.46
N ILE A 633 -10.24 -13.82 -1.94
CA ILE A 633 -10.54 -15.16 -1.39
C ILE A 633 -9.44 -16.14 -1.79
N THR A 634 -9.04 -16.14 -3.07
CA THR A 634 -7.96 -17.00 -3.57
C THR A 634 -6.63 -16.69 -2.90
N GLN A 635 -6.31 -15.42 -2.62
CA GLN A 635 -5.11 -15.04 -1.86
C GLN A 635 -5.11 -15.65 -0.44
N ARG A 636 -6.26 -15.72 0.25
CA ARG A 636 -6.38 -16.38 1.56
C ARG A 636 -6.09 -17.88 1.47
N LEU A 637 -6.63 -18.54 0.44
CA LEU A 637 -6.41 -19.96 0.18
C LEU A 637 -4.94 -20.25 -0.17
N ASP A 638 -4.30 -19.35 -0.92
CA ASP A 638 -2.86 -19.45 -1.21
C ASP A 638 -2.01 -19.30 0.04
N GLY A 639 -2.35 -18.37 0.94
CA GLY A 639 -1.69 -18.26 2.24
C GLY A 639 -1.82 -19.54 3.07
N TYR A 640 -3.01 -20.16 3.08
CA TYR A 640 -3.27 -21.43 3.78
C TYR A 640 -2.41 -22.58 3.22
N LYS A 641 -2.36 -22.72 1.89
CA LYS A 641 -1.58 -23.75 1.20
C LYS A 641 -0.07 -23.54 1.35
N ASN A 642 0.41 -22.33 1.09
CA ASN A 642 1.83 -21.98 1.16
C ASN A 642 2.41 -22.24 2.55
N ARG A 643 1.67 -21.93 3.62
CA ARG A 643 2.11 -22.22 4.99
C ARG A 643 2.19 -23.71 5.28
N ASN A 644 1.20 -24.50 4.88
CA ASN A 644 1.22 -25.94 5.09
C ASN A 644 2.37 -26.61 4.34
N TRP A 645 2.57 -26.23 3.08
CA TRP A 645 3.72 -26.69 2.30
C TRP A 645 5.04 -26.30 2.97
N PHE A 646 5.18 -25.03 3.37
CA PHE A 646 6.42 -24.53 3.94
C PHE A 646 6.77 -25.24 5.25
N TRP A 647 5.83 -25.31 6.18
CA TRP A 647 6.05 -25.95 7.48
C TRP A 647 6.34 -27.45 7.36
N ASN A 648 5.73 -28.15 6.41
CA ASN A 648 6.09 -29.52 6.10
C ASN A 648 7.53 -29.62 5.54
N SER A 649 7.94 -28.70 4.67
CA SER A 649 9.28 -28.71 4.07
C SER A 649 10.42 -28.51 5.07
N VAL A 650 10.18 -27.79 6.17
CA VAL A 650 11.18 -27.53 7.23
C VAL A 650 10.93 -28.33 8.51
N ARG A 651 9.93 -29.21 8.52
CA ARG A 651 9.48 -29.94 9.73
C ARG A 651 10.59 -30.75 10.40
N GLU A 652 11.39 -31.45 9.61
CA GLU A 652 12.50 -32.26 10.13
C GLU A 652 13.58 -31.40 10.79
N VAL A 653 13.87 -30.23 10.20
CA VAL A 653 14.81 -29.26 10.76
C VAL A 653 14.28 -28.71 12.09
N LEU A 654 13.00 -28.32 12.16
CA LEU A 654 12.39 -27.83 13.39
C LEU A 654 12.41 -28.89 14.50
N ASN A 655 12.05 -30.13 14.17
CA ASN A 655 12.10 -31.26 15.10
C ASN A 655 13.50 -31.52 15.65
N PHE A 656 14.53 -31.46 14.79
CA PHE A 656 15.92 -31.67 15.20
C PHE A 656 16.34 -30.69 16.30
N PHE A 657 15.86 -29.44 16.25
CA PHE A 657 16.15 -28.42 17.25
C PHE A 657 15.11 -28.33 18.38
N ASN A 658 14.17 -29.27 18.48
CA ASN A 658 13.06 -29.26 19.44
C ASN A 658 12.21 -27.98 19.39
N ILE A 659 12.11 -27.37 18.21
CA ILE A 659 11.25 -26.20 17.99
C ILE A 659 9.81 -26.70 17.76
N PRO A 660 8.80 -26.13 18.44
CA PRO A 660 7.41 -26.51 18.23
C PRO A 660 7.00 -26.36 16.76
N ILE A 661 6.37 -27.40 16.22
CA ILE A 661 5.89 -27.37 14.83
C ILE A 661 4.57 -26.58 14.79
N PRO A 662 4.45 -25.58 13.90
CA PRO A 662 3.19 -24.89 13.66
C PRO A 662 2.04 -25.85 13.29
N LYS A 663 0.80 -25.48 13.63
CA LYS A 663 -0.37 -26.33 13.31
C LYS A 663 -0.46 -26.63 11.80
N LEU A 664 -0.37 -27.90 11.44
CA LEU A 664 -0.59 -28.42 10.08
C LEU A 664 -2.05 -28.82 9.87
N HIS A 665 -2.44 -29.02 8.62
CA HIS A 665 -3.76 -29.54 8.26
C HIS A 665 -3.68 -30.83 7.43
N SER A 666 -4.81 -31.53 7.34
CA SER A 666 -4.90 -32.79 6.60
C SER A 666 -5.01 -32.56 5.10
N GLU A 667 -4.52 -33.54 4.33
CA GLU A 667 -4.66 -33.61 2.87
C GLU A 667 -6.11 -33.41 2.40
N VAL A 668 -7.10 -33.91 3.14
CA VAL A 668 -8.52 -33.72 2.82
C VAL A 668 -8.91 -32.24 2.82
N LYS A 669 -8.48 -31.47 3.83
CA LYS A 669 -8.76 -30.03 3.88
C LYS A 669 -8.01 -29.27 2.79
N GLU A 670 -6.79 -29.69 2.47
CA GLU A 670 -6.00 -29.10 1.39
C GLU A 670 -6.68 -29.30 0.03
N GLN A 671 -7.20 -30.49 -0.26
CA GLN A 671 -7.94 -30.78 -1.50
C GLN A 671 -9.24 -29.98 -1.63
N ILE A 672 -9.95 -29.74 -0.51
CA ILE A 672 -11.15 -28.89 -0.53
C ILE A 672 -10.76 -27.44 -0.84
N ALA A 673 -9.69 -26.93 -0.22
CA ALA A 673 -9.17 -25.59 -0.48
C ALA A 673 -8.75 -25.42 -1.95
N ASP A 674 -8.04 -26.40 -2.51
CA ASP A 674 -7.59 -26.38 -3.91
C ASP A 674 -8.76 -26.38 -4.89
N LYS A 675 -9.74 -27.29 -4.72
CA LYS A 675 -10.93 -27.33 -5.57
C LYS A 675 -11.71 -26.02 -5.51
N LEU A 676 -11.86 -25.43 -4.32
CA LEU A 676 -12.51 -24.14 -4.17
C LEU A 676 -11.73 -23.05 -4.93
N LYS A 677 -10.40 -23.01 -4.77
CA LYS A 677 -9.54 -22.04 -5.46
C LYS A 677 -9.71 -22.15 -6.98
N GLU A 678 -9.61 -23.35 -7.55
CA GLU A 678 -9.76 -23.59 -8.99
C GLU A 678 -11.12 -23.11 -9.51
N ARG A 679 -12.21 -23.38 -8.78
CA ARG A 679 -13.55 -22.90 -9.16
C ARG A 679 -13.66 -21.38 -9.12
N LEU A 680 -13.01 -20.71 -8.16
CA LEU A 680 -13.00 -19.24 -8.09
C LEU A 680 -12.14 -18.61 -9.19
N VAL A 681 -11.04 -19.26 -9.58
CA VAL A 681 -10.23 -18.87 -10.75
C VAL A 681 -11.04 -19.04 -12.04
N ASP A 682 -11.74 -20.16 -12.21
CA ASP A 682 -12.63 -20.40 -13.35
C ASP A 682 -13.74 -19.34 -13.46
N LEU A 683 -14.34 -18.91 -12.34
CA LEU A 683 -15.27 -17.77 -12.34
C LEU A 683 -14.62 -16.49 -12.85
N LYS A 684 -13.38 -16.19 -12.44
CA LYS A 684 -12.64 -15.02 -12.92
C LYS A 684 -12.39 -15.08 -14.42
N GLU A 685 -11.95 -16.23 -14.94
CA GLU A 685 -11.69 -16.46 -16.37
C GLU A 685 -12.97 -16.32 -17.21
N LYS A 686 -14.12 -16.71 -16.67
CA LYS A 686 -15.44 -16.52 -17.29
C LYS A 686 -15.98 -15.07 -17.20
N GLY A 687 -15.21 -14.14 -16.64
CA GLY A 687 -15.66 -12.75 -16.42
C GLY A 687 -16.66 -12.60 -15.26
N MET A 688 -16.82 -13.62 -14.42
CA MET A 688 -17.72 -13.68 -13.26
C MET A 688 -16.98 -13.48 -11.93
N GLY A 689 -15.76 -12.94 -11.95
CA GLY A 689 -14.94 -12.71 -10.74
C GLY A 689 -15.54 -11.74 -9.71
N ASN A 690 -16.61 -11.03 -10.09
CA ASN A 690 -17.38 -10.14 -9.22
C ASN A 690 -18.86 -10.57 -9.07
N ASP A 691 -19.21 -11.78 -9.53
CA ASP A 691 -20.56 -12.31 -9.39
C ASP A 691 -20.77 -12.87 -7.97
N VAL A 692 -21.38 -12.07 -7.10
CA VAL A 692 -21.62 -12.42 -5.69
C VAL A 692 -22.39 -13.75 -5.56
N ASN A 693 -23.35 -14.00 -6.46
CA ASN A 693 -24.20 -15.18 -6.41
C ASN A 693 -23.40 -16.44 -6.77
N ALA A 694 -22.60 -16.37 -7.84
CA ALA A 694 -21.72 -17.47 -8.23
C ALA A 694 -20.66 -17.78 -7.17
N ILE A 695 -19.99 -16.76 -6.63
CA ILE A 695 -18.96 -16.94 -5.60
C ILE A 695 -19.55 -17.58 -4.33
N THR A 696 -20.73 -17.13 -3.89
CA THR A 696 -21.40 -17.68 -2.71
C THR A 696 -21.78 -19.16 -2.92
N ARG A 697 -22.19 -19.56 -4.14
CA ARG A 697 -22.45 -20.97 -4.47
C ARG A 697 -21.19 -21.83 -4.35
N GLU A 698 -20.05 -21.35 -4.87
CA GLU A 698 -18.79 -22.11 -4.78
C GLU A 698 -18.28 -22.23 -3.34
N LEU A 699 -18.40 -21.17 -2.54
CA LEU A 699 -18.14 -21.23 -1.10
C LEU A 699 -19.08 -22.21 -0.39
N GLY A 700 -20.36 -22.26 -0.80
CA GLY A 700 -21.37 -23.18 -0.27
C GLY A 700 -20.98 -24.65 -0.44
N LYS A 701 -20.54 -25.03 -1.64
CA LYS A 701 -20.05 -26.39 -1.94
C LYS A 701 -18.85 -26.77 -1.05
N ALA A 702 -17.88 -25.86 -0.90
CA ALA A 702 -16.72 -26.12 -0.03
C ALA A 702 -17.10 -26.29 1.45
N ARG A 703 -18.10 -25.52 1.92
CA ARG A 703 -18.66 -25.67 3.27
C ARG A 703 -19.36 -27.01 3.45
N GLU A 704 -20.11 -27.47 2.46
CA GLU A 704 -20.76 -28.78 2.46
C GLU A 704 -19.74 -29.93 2.51
N ASP A 705 -18.68 -29.86 1.70
CA ASP A 705 -17.59 -30.84 1.69
C ASP A 705 -16.94 -30.96 3.09
N LEU A 706 -16.72 -29.84 3.79
CA LEU A 706 -16.21 -29.83 5.16
C LEU A 706 -17.19 -30.43 6.17
N ILE A 707 -18.48 -30.09 6.09
CA ILE A 707 -19.52 -30.63 6.97
C ILE A 707 -19.61 -32.16 6.81
N GLU A 708 -19.57 -32.67 5.58
CA GLU A 708 -19.60 -34.10 5.32
C GLU A 708 -18.37 -34.80 5.92
N HIS A 709 -17.19 -34.21 5.79
CA HIS A 709 -15.96 -34.75 6.39
C HIS A 709 -16.01 -34.74 7.93
N TYR A 710 -16.52 -33.68 8.56
CA TYR A 710 -16.63 -33.63 10.04
C TYR A 710 -17.63 -34.63 10.59
N LYS A 711 -18.73 -34.90 9.88
CA LYS A 711 -19.66 -35.98 10.25
C LYS A 711 -18.97 -37.33 10.30
N LYS A 712 -17.98 -37.59 9.43
CA LYS A 712 -17.20 -38.84 9.40
C LYS A 712 -16.18 -38.96 10.54
N THR A 713 -15.69 -37.85 11.09
CA THR A 713 -14.61 -37.86 12.10
C THR A 713 -15.09 -37.67 13.54
N SER A 714 -16.39 -37.37 13.74
CA SER A 714 -17.00 -37.05 15.05
C SER A 714 -16.29 -35.92 15.83
N LYS A 715 -15.42 -35.14 15.17
CA LYS A 715 -14.71 -33.99 15.73
C LYS A 715 -15.11 -32.73 14.97
N LEU A 716 -15.90 -31.89 15.63
CA LEU A 716 -16.22 -30.53 15.16
C LEU A 716 -15.12 -29.57 15.63
N GLU A 717 -13.92 -29.68 15.07
CA GLU A 717 -12.88 -28.68 15.28
C GLU A 717 -12.76 -27.79 14.04
N MET A 718 -13.33 -26.59 14.14
CA MET A 718 -13.20 -25.56 13.09
C MET A 718 -11.72 -25.19 12.93
N GLY A 719 -11.18 -25.49 11.74
CA GLY A 719 -9.83 -25.11 11.36
C GLY A 719 -9.80 -23.71 10.74
N GLU A 720 -8.64 -23.36 10.19
CA GLU A 720 -8.46 -22.08 9.50
C GLU A 720 -9.26 -21.99 8.20
N LEU A 721 -9.33 -23.08 7.41
CA LEU A 721 -10.12 -23.10 6.18
C LEU A 721 -11.61 -22.75 6.42
N ASP A 722 -12.18 -23.25 7.52
CA ASP A 722 -13.53 -22.91 7.94
C ASP A 722 -13.69 -21.41 8.20
N LYS A 723 -12.71 -20.80 8.88
CA LYS A 723 -12.67 -19.34 9.13
C LYS A 723 -12.58 -18.56 7.82
N ILE A 724 -11.74 -19.00 6.87
CA ILE A 724 -11.60 -18.37 5.54
C ILE A 724 -12.93 -18.39 4.79
N ILE A 725 -13.60 -19.54 4.73
CA ILE A 725 -14.88 -19.70 4.03
C ILE A 725 -15.96 -18.84 4.68
N ASN A 726 -16.12 -18.95 6.01
CA ASN A 726 -17.14 -18.20 6.75
C ASN A 726 -16.92 -16.68 6.62
N LYS A 727 -15.68 -16.21 6.79
CA LYS A 727 -15.35 -14.79 6.64
C LYS A 727 -15.64 -14.27 5.23
N SER A 728 -15.31 -15.06 4.21
CA SER A 728 -15.55 -14.68 2.82
C SER A 728 -17.05 -14.67 2.50
N MET A 729 -17.84 -15.59 3.06
CA MET A 729 -19.31 -15.55 2.97
C MET A 729 -19.90 -14.31 3.66
N GLU A 730 -19.43 -13.96 4.87
CA GLU A 730 -19.89 -12.78 5.60
C GLU A 730 -19.67 -11.49 4.80
N GLU A 731 -18.48 -11.34 4.20
CA GLU A 731 -18.13 -10.18 3.38
C GLU A 731 -19.08 -10.00 2.19
N LEU A 732 -19.51 -11.10 1.56
CA LEU A 732 -20.47 -11.10 0.44
C LEU A 732 -21.91 -10.83 0.90
N LEU A 733 -22.30 -11.30 2.09
CA LEU A 733 -23.63 -11.03 2.65
C LEU A 733 -23.81 -9.55 3.01
N VAL A 734 -22.78 -8.94 3.63
CA VAL A 734 -22.80 -7.50 3.94
C VAL A 734 -22.82 -6.67 2.65
N ALA A 735 -22.08 -7.08 1.62
CA ALA A 735 -22.09 -6.41 0.31
C ALA A 735 -23.49 -6.38 -0.34
N ARG A 736 -24.41 -7.29 0.00
CA ARG A 736 -25.79 -7.29 -0.51
C ARG A 736 -26.74 -6.34 0.23
N LYS A 737 -26.48 -5.99 1.50
CA LYS A 737 -27.46 -5.39 2.44
C LYS A 737 -27.18 -3.94 2.88
N VAL A 738 -26.27 -3.18 2.26
CA VAL A 738 -26.06 -1.77 2.67
C VAL A 738 -27.06 -0.80 2.02
N THR A 739 -28.30 -0.90 2.46
CA THR A 739 -29.15 0.27 2.76
C THR A 739 -29.52 0.12 4.23
N LYS A 740 -28.94 0.96 5.08
CA LYS A 740 -29.29 1.08 6.50
C LYS A 740 -30.78 1.43 6.59
N ASP A 741 -31.57 0.46 6.99
CA ASP A 741 -32.65 0.52 7.99
C ASP A 741 -33.20 -0.92 8.09
N LEU A 742 -33.45 -1.42 9.32
CA LEU A 742 -34.06 -2.73 9.65
C LEU A 742 -33.19 -3.92 10.11
N VAL A 743 -31.90 -3.77 10.44
CA VAL A 743 -31.10 -4.90 11.02
C VAL A 743 -31.16 -4.98 12.56
N HIS A 744 -32.09 -4.27 13.22
CA HIS A 744 -32.23 -4.38 14.68
C HIS A 744 -33.15 -5.50 15.17
N GLU A 745 -33.92 -6.19 14.31
CA GLU A 745 -34.85 -7.22 14.76
C GLU A 745 -34.41 -8.68 14.51
N GLU A 746 -33.67 -8.99 13.45
CA GLU A 746 -33.35 -10.41 13.14
C GLU A 746 -32.14 -10.99 13.90
N VAL A 747 -31.21 -10.16 14.39
CA VAL A 747 -30.04 -10.65 15.15
C VAL A 747 -30.38 -10.99 16.60
N SER A 748 -31.53 -10.52 17.09
CA SER A 748 -32.00 -10.75 18.47
C SER A 748 -32.75 -12.08 18.64
N GLN A 749 -33.24 -12.70 17.56
CA GLN A 749 -34.03 -13.94 17.66
C GLN A 749 -33.22 -15.25 17.50
N VAL A 750 -31.96 -15.18 17.06
CA VAL A 750 -31.09 -16.39 16.95
C VAL A 750 -30.32 -16.68 18.25
N LYS A 751 -30.48 -15.85 19.29
CA LYS A 751 -29.87 -16.08 20.62
C LYS A 751 -30.82 -16.69 21.66
N LEU A 752 -32.05 -17.03 21.30
CA LEU A 752 -32.98 -17.77 22.14
C LEU A 752 -33.73 -18.80 21.29
N ASN A 753 -33.09 -19.94 21.04
CA ASN A 753 -33.69 -21.27 20.97
C ASN A 753 -32.59 -22.33 20.94
#